data_AF-A0AAF0ALS6-F1
#
_entry.id   AF-A0AAF0ALS6-F1
#
_cell.length_a   1.000
_cell.length_b   1.000
_cell.length_c   1.000
_cell.angle_alpha   90.00
_cell.angle_beta   90.00
_cell.angle_gamma   90.00
#
_symmetry.space_group_name_H-M   'P 1'
#
loop_
_entity.id
_entity.type
_entity.pdbx_description
1 polymer ?
#
loop_
_entity_poly.entity_id
_entity_poly.type
_entity_poly.pdbx_seq_one_letter_code
_entity_poly.pdbx_strand_id
1 'polypeptide(L)'
;MFAEDVELLPRESFYDLLVDIKDRNPAAFPQAVKALWETMNTGGYSERLMITIKRFNGGLFKGIDPIPLNVEQIQMLIDAAKADWRYVEPAIFGTLLERALDPRERHKLGAHYTPRAYVERLVMPTLIDPLREQWGDIRGAAETLLRQGKQDKALQEVKSFHYQLCQTRVLDPACGSANFLYVALEHMKRLEGEVLGFISELSDGQGVLDADGLTVSPHQFLGLEINPRAAQIAELVLWIGYLQWHYRLNDRLDIPEPILKDFKNIECRDALIDYDSRDPLLDDNGDLVSIWDGISMKASPTTGELIPDETGRATVYQYHNPRRAEWPEAEYIIGNPPYIGARRIRLALGDGYLKALRGVYSEIPEHADFVMYWWARAAEYVGKEESKRFGLITTNSLRQTFSRKVVDTYLNKHKTLAIRYVIPDHPWVDSTDGAAVRVSLICVGSDGTTGEVARVVKEKRSGDNEYQVVLTSVCGVITPNLSIGIDPAKTALLEANEGLSSVGYQLTGKGFTVELSQKQLFESPDSFKIIKPLVSGKDITQRPRALSAIDTFGLSPKEIKNQYPEIYQWLLDRVKPEREQNSVLSLRDTWWAYSRTRETFREALQATNKAIVTSLTAKHRVFVWVNSNTICDSTTVMFALPVAQSLGVLSSRVHVSWSLFAGGRLGIGNDSRYNKTLCFETFPFPTLSPENGSKIGELAEQIDYHRKRQQAEHPDLTLTGMYNVLEKLRAGEELTAKEKTIHQQGLLSLLRELHDELDSAVFEAYGWSDLAEKLVGKPGATTPLPDKPAEQAEAEEELLMRLVELNKQRAQEEAQGLIRWLRPEYQAPDAIQQEADIAIAEGAVSPPKAAAAKGKATFPKTLPEQLKALRETLSASSHTIDSLADTFKQKPKKSIEEGLQSLAALGIAELQASTGVWSIL
;
A
#
# COMPACT_ATOMS: atom_id res chain seq x y z
N MET A 1 12.79 -24.58 -30.61
CA MET A 1 11.98 -24.80 -29.41
C MET A 1 10.55 -24.36 -29.65
N PHE A 2 10.08 -23.17 -29.22
CA PHE A 2 8.67 -22.80 -29.44
C PHE A 2 8.20 -22.96 -30.89
N ALA A 3 8.95 -22.41 -31.85
CA ALA A 3 8.59 -22.44 -33.27
C ALA A 3 8.49 -23.84 -33.89
N GLU A 4 9.30 -24.83 -33.46
CA GLU A 4 9.19 -26.21 -33.97
C GLU A 4 8.02 -26.96 -33.33
N ASP A 5 7.68 -26.65 -32.08
CA ASP A 5 6.58 -27.34 -31.38
C ASP A 5 5.20 -26.83 -31.81
N VAL A 6 5.09 -25.55 -32.21
CA VAL A 6 3.86 -25.00 -32.83
C VAL A 6 3.85 -25.09 -34.36
N GLU A 7 4.77 -25.88 -34.94
CA GLU A 7 4.83 -26.19 -36.38
C GLU A 7 5.07 -24.97 -37.30
N LEU A 8 5.66 -23.89 -36.77
CA LEU A 8 6.21 -22.79 -37.59
C LEU A 8 7.56 -23.17 -38.23
N LEU A 9 8.28 -24.09 -37.59
CA LEU A 9 9.38 -24.86 -38.15
C LEU A 9 8.97 -26.34 -38.16
N PRO A 10 9.60 -27.19 -38.99
CA PRO A 10 9.36 -28.63 -38.91
C PRO A 10 9.63 -29.13 -37.50
N ARG A 11 8.78 -30.06 -37.04
CA ARG A 11 8.89 -30.64 -35.71
C ARG A 11 10.27 -31.25 -35.48
N GLU A 12 10.84 -31.01 -34.29
CA GLU A 12 12.18 -31.46 -33.87
C GLU A 12 13.36 -30.94 -34.71
N SER A 13 13.14 -30.06 -35.69
CA SER A 13 14.20 -29.58 -36.59
C SER A 13 15.32 -28.80 -35.89
N PHE A 14 15.01 -28.04 -34.83
CA PHE A 14 16.02 -27.34 -34.05
C PHE A 14 16.68 -28.29 -33.05
N TYR A 15 15.92 -29.21 -32.45
CA TYR A 15 16.48 -30.29 -31.62
C TYR A 15 17.53 -31.11 -32.39
N ASP A 16 17.18 -31.61 -33.57
CA ASP A 16 18.07 -32.41 -34.43
C ASP A 16 19.30 -31.61 -34.86
N LEU A 17 19.13 -30.32 -35.15
CA LEU A 17 20.23 -29.41 -35.45
C LEU A 17 21.24 -29.36 -34.31
N LEU A 18 20.78 -29.24 -33.06
CA LEU A 18 21.64 -29.19 -31.89
C LEU A 18 22.38 -30.51 -31.66
N VAL A 19 21.71 -31.65 -31.82
CA VAL A 19 22.31 -32.98 -31.70
C VAL A 19 23.41 -33.16 -32.75
N ASP A 20 23.14 -32.82 -34.02
CA ASP A 20 24.12 -32.93 -35.11
C ASP A 20 25.35 -32.04 -34.89
N ILE A 21 25.15 -30.81 -34.41
CA ILE A 21 26.25 -29.90 -34.07
C ILE A 21 27.09 -30.49 -32.94
N LYS A 22 26.46 -30.95 -31.86
CA LYS A 22 27.16 -31.50 -30.69
C LYS A 22 28.00 -32.73 -31.05
N ASP A 23 27.45 -33.63 -31.87
CA ASP A 23 28.10 -34.91 -32.16
C ASP A 23 29.20 -34.79 -33.23
N ARG A 24 29.07 -33.84 -34.17
CA ARG A 24 30.01 -33.71 -35.30
C ARG A 24 31.02 -32.59 -35.15
N ASN A 25 30.57 -31.39 -34.79
CA ASN A 25 31.42 -30.20 -34.72
C ASN A 25 30.83 -29.11 -33.80
N PRO A 26 31.01 -29.22 -32.47
CA PRO A 26 30.51 -28.25 -31.51
C PRO A 26 30.96 -26.81 -31.77
N ALA A 27 32.18 -26.64 -32.31
CA ALA A 27 32.74 -25.33 -32.63
C ALA A 27 31.99 -24.60 -33.76
N ALA A 28 31.20 -25.32 -34.56
CA ALA A 28 30.37 -24.74 -35.61
C ALA A 28 29.01 -24.19 -35.12
N PHE A 29 28.72 -24.28 -33.81
CA PHE A 29 27.45 -23.81 -33.24
C PHE A 29 27.11 -22.37 -33.65
N PRO A 30 28.00 -21.36 -33.50
CA PRO A 30 27.66 -20.00 -33.89
C PRO A 30 27.30 -19.87 -35.36
N GLN A 31 28.06 -20.51 -36.25
CA GLN A 31 27.83 -20.41 -37.69
C GLN A 31 26.53 -21.10 -38.10
N ALA A 32 26.25 -22.29 -37.57
CA ALA A 32 25.05 -23.07 -37.90
C ALA A 32 23.77 -22.35 -37.43
N VAL A 33 23.78 -21.81 -36.21
CA VAL A 33 22.64 -21.08 -35.64
C VAL A 33 22.47 -19.73 -36.32
N LYS A 34 23.57 -19.02 -36.64
CA LYS A 34 23.53 -17.78 -37.43
C LYS A 34 22.81 -17.98 -38.76
N ALA A 35 23.19 -19.00 -39.52
CA ALA A 35 22.60 -19.29 -40.82
C ALA A 35 21.10 -19.59 -40.72
N LEU A 36 20.69 -20.38 -39.72
CA LEU A 36 19.27 -20.63 -39.47
C LEU A 36 18.52 -19.33 -39.17
N TRP A 37 19.04 -18.50 -38.25
CA TRP A 37 18.37 -17.27 -37.87
C TRP A 37 18.35 -16.20 -38.98
N GLU A 38 19.38 -16.11 -39.82
CA GLU A 38 19.39 -15.25 -41.01
C GLU A 38 18.32 -15.69 -42.03
N THR A 39 18.11 -17.01 -42.17
CA THR A 39 17.03 -17.54 -42.99
C THR A 39 15.67 -17.26 -42.35
N MET A 40 15.51 -17.40 -41.02
CA MET A 40 14.27 -17.03 -40.32
C MET A 40 13.98 -15.53 -40.46
N ASN A 41 15.02 -14.69 -40.50
CA ASN A 41 14.89 -13.25 -40.67
C ASN A 41 14.32 -12.87 -42.04
N THR A 42 14.72 -13.56 -43.11
CA THR A 42 14.37 -13.22 -44.51
C THR A 42 13.25 -14.07 -45.08
N GLY A 43 13.03 -15.27 -44.54
CA GLY A 43 12.23 -16.33 -45.16
C GLY A 43 12.98 -16.96 -46.34
N GLY A 44 12.54 -18.14 -46.77
CA GLY A 44 13.10 -18.83 -47.95
C GLY A 44 13.71 -20.19 -47.63
N TYR A 45 14.52 -20.70 -48.57
CA TYR A 45 15.08 -22.05 -48.46
C TYR A 45 16.22 -22.11 -47.44
N SER A 46 16.04 -22.91 -46.39
CA SER A 46 17.09 -23.21 -45.42
C SER A 46 17.91 -24.40 -45.92
N GLU A 47 19.16 -24.16 -46.34
CA GLU A 47 20.09 -25.24 -46.72
C GLU A 47 20.33 -26.21 -45.56
N ARG A 48 20.24 -25.72 -44.31
CA ARG A 48 20.47 -26.55 -43.13
C ARG A 48 19.30 -27.47 -42.82
N LEU A 49 18.07 -27.01 -43.00
CA LEU A 49 16.85 -27.79 -42.76
C LEU A 49 16.31 -28.46 -44.03
N MET A 50 16.89 -28.17 -45.20
CA MET A 50 16.49 -28.65 -46.52
C MET A 50 15.02 -28.36 -46.87
N ILE A 51 14.46 -27.27 -46.33
CA ILE A 51 13.06 -26.87 -46.51
C ILE A 51 12.93 -25.34 -46.63
N THR A 52 11.88 -24.88 -47.30
CA THR A 52 11.48 -23.47 -47.26
C THR A 52 10.84 -23.14 -45.92
N ILE A 53 11.43 -22.20 -45.18
CA ILE A 53 10.88 -21.70 -43.92
C ILE A 53 10.20 -20.34 -44.12
N LYS A 54 9.13 -20.11 -43.36
CA LYS A 54 8.39 -18.83 -43.35
C LYS A 54 9.29 -17.70 -42.85
N ARG A 55 9.01 -16.47 -43.29
CA ARG A 55 9.65 -15.26 -42.78
C ARG A 55 9.13 -14.89 -41.38
N PHE A 56 10.03 -14.79 -40.41
CA PHE A 56 9.68 -14.45 -39.03
C PHE A 56 9.71 -12.95 -38.72
N ASN A 57 10.68 -12.16 -39.18
CA ASN A 57 11.02 -10.87 -38.53
C ASN A 57 9.96 -9.74 -38.67
N GLY A 58 9.77 -8.78 -37.76
CA GLY A 58 9.84 -8.82 -36.31
C GLY A 58 10.77 -7.82 -35.64
N GLY A 59 11.98 -7.64 -36.16
CA GLY A 59 13.08 -7.01 -35.41
C GLY A 59 13.90 -8.01 -34.57
N LEU A 60 13.29 -9.08 -34.03
CA LEU A 60 13.96 -10.11 -33.20
C LEU A 60 15.20 -10.76 -33.86
N PHE A 61 15.11 -11.10 -35.15
CA PHE A 61 16.20 -11.76 -35.90
C PHE A 61 17.09 -10.76 -36.67
N LYS A 62 17.10 -9.48 -36.28
CA LYS A 62 17.91 -8.44 -36.94
C LYS A 62 19.26 -8.29 -36.23
N GLY A 63 20.35 -8.31 -37.01
CA GLY A 63 21.70 -8.00 -36.49
C GLY A 63 22.22 -9.01 -35.46
N ILE A 64 22.08 -10.30 -35.77
CA ILE A 64 22.30 -11.37 -34.80
C ILE A 64 23.76 -11.77 -34.70
N ASP A 65 24.21 -11.93 -33.45
CA ASP A 65 25.54 -12.43 -33.10
C ASP A 65 25.43 -13.61 -32.12
N PRO A 66 25.43 -14.87 -32.61
CA PRO A 66 25.28 -16.03 -31.74
C PRO A 66 26.48 -16.22 -30.81
N ILE A 67 26.18 -16.45 -29.53
CA ILE A 67 27.20 -16.69 -28.50
C ILE A 67 27.79 -18.10 -28.68
N PRO A 68 29.12 -18.26 -28.69
CA PRO A 68 29.74 -19.59 -28.73
C PRO A 68 29.42 -20.39 -27.47
N LEU A 69 28.93 -21.60 -27.66
CA LEU A 69 28.61 -22.54 -26.59
C LEU A 69 29.58 -23.72 -26.59
N ASN A 70 29.94 -24.18 -25.40
CA ASN A 70 30.71 -25.42 -25.24
C ASN A 70 29.78 -26.65 -25.31
N VAL A 71 30.37 -27.85 -25.33
CA VAL A 71 29.63 -29.12 -25.46
C VAL A 71 28.59 -29.31 -24.35
N GLU A 72 28.91 -28.94 -23.11
CA GLU A 72 28.01 -29.06 -21.96
C GLU A 72 26.82 -28.10 -22.08
N GLN A 73 27.06 -26.86 -22.52
CA GLN A 73 26.01 -25.87 -22.75
C GLN A 73 25.10 -26.25 -23.91
N ILE A 74 25.65 -26.82 -24.99
CA ILE A 74 24.84 -27.36 -26.10
C ILE A 74 23.99 -28.53 -25.59
N GLN A 75 24.53 -29.40 -24.74
CA GLN A 75 23.77 -30.48 -24.11
C GLN A 75 22.60 -29.94 -23.26
N MET A 76 22.83 -28.90 -22.46
CA MET A 76 21.74 -28.25 -21.71
C MET A 76 20.64 -27.71 -22.63
N LEU A 77 21.01 -27.14 -23.78
CA LEU A 77 20.05 -26.65 -24.77
C LEU A 77 19.26 -27.78 -25.44
N ILE A 78 19.91 -28.92 -25.71
CA ILE A 78 19.25 -30.15 -26.20
C ILE A 78 18.24 -30.65 -25.16
N ASP A 79 18.61 -30.69 -23.89
CA ASP A 79 17.72 -31.15 -22.82
C ASP A 79 16.51 -30.22 -22.64
N ALA A 80 16.71 -28.90 -22.80
CA ALA A 80 15.61 -27.94 -22.83
C ALA A 80 14.71 -28.10 -24.08
N ALA A 81 15.28 -28.44 -25.23
CA ALA A 81 14.53 -28.67 -26.47
C ALA A 81 13.66 -29.95 -26.46
N LYS A 82 13.88 -30.88 -25.51
CA LYS A 82 12.99 -32.05 -25.31
C LYS A 82 11.66 -31.71 -24.65
N ALA A 83 11.57 -30.56 -23.98
CA ALA A 83 10.33 -30.11 -23.38
C ALA A 83 9.33 -29.69 -24.47
N ASP A 84 8.03 -29.76 -24.15
CA ASP A 84 6.98 -29.32 -25.07
C ASP A 84 6.69 -27.82 -24.86
N TRP A 85 7.24 -26.98 -25.73
CA TRP A 85 7.12 -25.53 -25.63
C TRP A 85 5.76 -25.00 -26.07
N ARG A 86 4.84 -25.83 -26.61
CA ARG A 86 3.46 -25.40 -26.90
C ARG A 86 2.75 -24.89 -25.64
N TYR A 87 3.08 -25.47 -24.49
CA TYR A 87 2.46 -25.17 -23.20
C TYR A 87 3.34 -24.30 -22.30
N VAL A 88 4.41 -23.69 -22.83
CA VAL A 88 5.24 -22.78 -22.04
C VAL A 88 4.38 -21.64 -21.50
N GLU A 89 4.43 -21.38 -20.20
CA GLU A 89 3.82 -20.16 -19.65
C GLU A 89 4.76 -18.99 -19.98
N PRO A 90 4.37 -17.99 -20.79
CA PRO A 90 5.25 -16.89 -21.18
C PRO A 90 5.84 -16.12 -19.99
N ALA A 91 5.15 -16.13 -18.85
CA ALA A 91 5.63 -15.57 -17.60
C ALA A 91 6.98 -16.16 -17.12
N ILE A 92 7.33 -17.39 -17.55
CA ILE A 92 8.60 -18.04 -17.20
C ILE A 92 9.82 -17.22 -17.66
N PHE A 93 9.72 -16.50 -18.78
CA PHE A 93 10.82 -15.69 -19.31
C PHE A 93 11.17 -14.54 -18.36
N GLY A 94 10.21 -14.03 -17.59
CA GLY A 94 10.46 -13.08 -16.51
C GLY A 94 11.34 -13.68 -15.42
N THR A 95 11.01 -14.90 -14.96
CA THR A 95 11.81 -15.59 -13.93
C THR A 95 13.21 -15.98 -14.43
N LEU A 96 13.35 -16.30 -15.71
CA LEU A 96 14.65 -16.56 -16.34
C LEU A 96 15.50 -15.29 -16.42
N LEU A 97 14.92 -14.17 -16.84
CA LEU A 97 15.59 -12.87 -16.84
C LEU A 97 16.06 -12.52 -15.43
N GLU A 98 15.18 -12.62 -14.43
CA GLU A 98 15.54 -12.38 -13.05
C GLU A 98 16.78 -13.18 -12.67
N ARG A 99 16.73 -14.51 -12.84
CA ARG A 99 17.84 -15.43 -12.51
C ARG A 99 19.12 -15.14 -13.27
N ALA A 100 19.02 -14.61 -14.48
CA ALA A 100 20.17 -14.24 -15.31
C ALA A 100 20.77 -12.87 -14.95
N LEU A 101 20.00 -11.98 -14.31
CA LEU A 101 20.50 -10.73 -13.76
C LEU A 101 21.29 -10.99 -12.47
N ASP A 102 22.43 -10.32 -12.33
CA ASP A 102 23.16 -10.26 -11.06
C ASP A 102 22.21 -9.72 -9.96
N PRO A 103 22.25 -10.25 -8.71
CA PRO A 103 21.42 -9.76 -7.60
C PRO A 103 21.36 -8.23 -7.46
N ARG A 104 22.44 -7.53 -7.83
CA ARG A 104 22.55 -6.06 -7.80
C ARG A 104 21.83 -5.38 -8.96
N GLU A 105 21.93 -5.90 -10.19
CA GLU A 105 21.14 -5.42 -11.32
C GLU A 105 19.65 -5.59 -11.02
N ARG A 106 19.27 -6.70 -10.38
CA ARG A 106 17.89 -6.98 -9.96
C ARG A 106 17.36 -5.97 -8.92
N HIS A 107 18.10 -5.72 -7.84
CA HIS A 107 17.71 -4.77 -6.79
C HIS A 107 17.72 -3.31 -7.28
N LYS A 108 18.67 -2.92 -8.15
CA LYS A 108 18.75 -1.54 -8.68
C LYS A 108 17.57 -1.24 -9.63
N LEU A 109 17.14 -2.23 -10.40
CA LEU A 109 16.00 -2.09 -11.33
C LEU A 109 14.65 -2.33 -10.65
N GLY A 110 14.63 -2.83 -9.40
CA GLY A 110 13.40 -3.30 -8.76
C GLY A 110 12.72 -4.41 -9.58
N ALA A 111 13.51 -5.15 -10.36
CA ALA A 111 13.03 -6.14 -11.31
C ALA A 111 12.58 -7.39 -10.56
N HIS A 112 11.37 -7.33 -10.02
CA HIS A 112 10.72 -8.45 -9.34
C HIS A 112 9.59 -8.98 -10.20
N TYR A 113 9.67 -10.27 -10.50
CA TYR A 113 8.63 -11.03 -11.16
C TYR A 113 7.37 -10.98 -10.31
N THR A 114 6.27 -10.58 -10.95
CA THR A 114 4.95 -10.54 -10.32
C THR A 114 4.22 -11.83 -10.63
N PRO A 115 3.85 -12.65 -9.61
CA PRO A 115 3.09 -13.87 -9.84
C PRO A 115 1.79 -13.62 -10.60
N ARG A 116 1.40 -14.54 -11.47
CA ARG A 116 0.20 -14.42 -12.32
C ARG A 116 -1.07 -14.10 -11.51
N ALA A 117 -1.31 -14.80 -10.40
CA ALA A 117 -2.48 -14.54 -9.56
C ALA A 117 -2.55 -13.10 -9.04
N TYR A 118 -1.39 -12.45 -8.87
CA TYR A 118 -1.31 -11.08 -8.34
C TYR A 118 -1.51 -10.07 -9.48
N VAL A 119 -1.00 -10.38 -10.67
CA VAL A 119 -1.30 -9.65 -11.91
C VAL A 119 -2.82 -9.67 -12.17
N GLU A 120 -3.46 -10.84 -12.11
CA GLU A 120 -4.89 -10.99 -12.34
C GLU A 120 -5.73 -10.19 -11.34
N ARG A 121 -5.37 -10.18 -10.05
CA ARG A 121 -6.04 -9.35 -9.02
C ARG A 121 -6.06 -7.85 -9.34
N LEU A 122 -5.18 -7.37 -10.22
CA LEU A 122 -5.14 -5.97 -10.63
C LEU A 122 -5.70 -5.75 -12.03
N VAL A 123 -5.37 -6.63 -12.99
CA VAL A 123 -5.84 -6.56 -14.38
C VAL A 123 -7.36 -6.71 -14.45
N MET A 124 -7.95 -7.58 -13.63
CA MET A 124 -9.41 -7.77 -13.60
C MET A 124 -10.14 -6.45 -13.28
N PRO A 125 -9.99 -5.84 -12.09
CA PRO A 125 -10.74 -4.61 -11.75
C PRO A 125 -10.32 -3.38 -12.56
N THR A 126 -9.11 -3.36 -13.12
CA THR A 126 -8.61 -2.21 -13.89
C THR A 126 -9.11 -2.21 -15.33
N LEU A 127 -9.04 -3.37 -16.00
CA LEU A 127 -9.25 -3.49 -17.45
C LEU A 127 -10.42 -4.42 -17.79
N ILE A 128 -10.39 -5.66 -17.29
CA ILE A 128 -11.28 -6.72 -17.80
C ILE A 128 -12.70 -6.57 -17.28
N ASP A 129 -12.89 -6.29 -15.99
CA ASP A 129 -14.21 -6.09 -15.38
C ASP A 129 -14.95 -4.92 -16.04
N PRO A 130 -14.37 -3.71 -16.22
CA PRO A 130 -15.06 -2.64 -16.94
C PRO A 130 -15.35 -2.96 -18.42
N LEU A 131 -14.52 -3.76 -19.10
CA LEU A 131 -14.83 -4.23 -20.46
C LEU A 131 -15.94 -5.29 -20.47
N ARG A 132 -15.98 -6.17 -19.48
CA ARG A 132 -17.04 -7.18 -19.30
C ARG A 132 -18.38 -6.55 -18.95
N GLU A 133 -18.39 -5.52 -18.11
CA GLU A 133 -19.58 -4.73 -17.82
C GLU A 133 -20.15 -4.11 -19.10
N GLN A 134 -19.30 -3.49 -19.93
CA GLN A 134 -19.70 -2.94 -21.23
C GLN A 134 -20.22 -4.03 -22.18
N TRP A 135 -19.58 -5.19 -22.20
CA TRP A 135 -20.04 -6.33 -22.99
C TRP A 135 -21.43 -6.80 -22.55
N GLY A 136 -21.69 -6.88 -21.24
CA GLY A 136 -23.00 -7.21 -20.69
C GLY A 136 -24.09 -6.23 -21.14
N ASP A 137 -23.79 -4.93 -21.06
CA ASP A 137 -24.71 -3.86 -21.50
C ASP A 137 -25.02 -3.98 -23.01
N ILE A 138 -24.02 -4.28 -23.84
CA ILE A 138 -24.17 -4.43 -25.30
C ILE A 138 -24.90 -5.71 -25.68
N ARG A 139 -24.57 -6.83 -25.04
CA ARG A 139 -25.27 -8.10 -25.24
C ARG A 139 -26.75 -7.96 -24.88
N GLY A 140 -27.06 -7.29 -23.77
CA GLY A 140 -28.44 -7.01 -23.38
C GLY A 140 -29.18 -6.21 -24.43
N ALA A 141 -28.55 -5.15 -24.96
CA ALA A 141 -29.13 -4.34 -26.03
C ALA A 141 -29.34 -5.16 -27.33
N ALA A 142 -28.38 -6.01 -27.70
CA ALA A 142 -28.49 -6.89 -28.86
C ALA A 142 -29.65 -7.89 -28.71
N GLU A 143 -29.80 -8.52 -27.53
CA GLU A 143 -30.92 -9.42 -27.23
C GLU A 143 -32.28 -8.69 -27.26
N THR A 144 -32.36 -7.46 -26.74
CA THR A 144 -33.57 -6.63 -26.85
C THR A 144 -33.91 -6.36 -28.33
N LEU A 145 -32.91 -6.03 -29.15
CA LEU A 145 -33.10 -5.77 -30.59
C LEU A 145 -33.54 -7.03 -31.35
N LEU A 146 -33.03 -8.20 -31.00
CA LEU A 146 -33.47 -9.49 -31.55
C LEU A 146 -34.94 -9.75 -31.25
N ARG A 147 -35.39 -9.54 -30.01
CA ARG A 147 -36.83 -9.69 -29.65
C ARG A 147 -37.73 -8.73 -30.43
N GLN A 148 -37.18 -7.59 -30.84
CA GLN A 148 -37.86 -6.62 -31.71
C GLN A 148 -37.76 -6.96 -33.22
N GLY A 149 -37.15 -8.09 -33.60
CA GLY A 149 -36.95 -8.50 -34.99
C GLY A 149 -35.91 -7.67 -35.75
N LYS A 150 -34.99 -6.99 -35.06
CA LYS A 150 -33.99 -6.09 -35.65
C LYS A 150 -32.58 -6.70 -35.62
N GLN A 151 -32.42 -7.84 -36.29
CA GLN A 151 -31.16 -8.61 -36.29
C GLN A 151 -29.95 -7.82 -36.81
N ASP A 152 -30.10 -7.07 -37.92
CA ASP A 152 -28.99 -6.26 -38.47
C ASP A 152 -28.46 -5.23 -37.48
N LYS A 153 -29.36 -4.61 -36.70
CA LYS A 153 -28.97 -3.63 -35.68
C LYS A 153 -28.28 -4.31 -34.50
N ALA A 154 -28.79 -5.46 -34.06
CA ALA A 154 -28.12 -6.25 -33.01
C ALA A 154 -26.69 -6.63 -33.43
N LEU A 155 -26.52 -7.11 -34.66
CA LEU A 155 -25.20 -7.44 -35.21
C LEU A 155 -24.29 -6.21 -35.30
N GLN A 156 -24.82 -5.06 -35.70
CA GLN A 156 -24.06 -3.81 -35.78
C GLN A 156 -23.55 -3.34 -34.42
N GLU A 157 -24.37 -3.42 -33.36
CA GLU A 157 -23.96 -3.06 -31.98
C GLU A 157 -22.79 -3.94 -31.52
N VAL A 158 -22.89 -5.25 -31.73
CA VAL A 158 -21.85 -6.22 -31.33
C VAL A 158 -20.57 -6.03 -32.16
N LYS A 159 -20.68 -5.84 -33.49
CA LYS A 159 -19.53 -5.53 -34.36
C LYS A 159 -18.84 -4.22 -33.95
N SER A 160 -19.61 -3.22 -33.51
CA SER A 160 -19.06 -1.94 -33.03
C SER A 160 -18.27 -2.12 -31.72
N PHE A 161 -18.76 -2.96 -30.81
CA PHE A 161 -18.01 -3.32 -29.60
C PHE A 161 -16.74 -4.10 -29.91
N HIS A 162 -16.80 -5.09 -30.80
CA HIS A 162 -15.63 -5.84 -31.23
C HIS A 162 -14.56 -4.92 -31.83
N TYR A 163 -14.97 -3.94 -32.64
CA TYR A 163 -14.08 -2.90 -33.15
C TYR A 163 -13.45 -2.06 -32.03
N GLN A 164 -14.23 -1.61 -31.05
CA GLN A 164 -13.70 -0.91 -29.88
C GLN A 164 -12.71 -1.77 -29.08
N LEU A 165 -13.00 -3.06 -28.90
CA LEU A 165 -12.12 -4.00 -28.20
C LEU A 165 -10.77 -4.16 -28.92
N CYS A 166 -10.76 -4.19 -30.25
CA CYS A 166 -9.55 -4.25 -31.08
C CYS A 166 -8.76 -2.92 -31.13
N GLN A 167 -9.37 -1.82 -30.69
CA GLN A 167 -8.72 -0.51 -30.60
C GLN A 167 -8.22 -0.15 -29.20
N THR A 168 -8.73 -0.82 -28.17
CA THR A 168 -8.38 -0.54 -26.76
C THR A 168 -6.89 -0.77 -26.53
N ARG A 169 -6.18 0.23 -26.01
CA ARG A 169 -4.75 0.20 -25.70
C ARG A 169 -4.51 0.13 -24.21
N VAL A 170 -3.48 -0.64 -23.85
CA VAL A 170 -3.08 -0.90 -22.46
C VAL A 170 -1.60 -0.56 -22.32
N LEU A 171 -1.26 0.33 -21.40
CA LEU A 171 0.11 0.74 -21.13
C LEU A 171 0.62 0.12 -19.82
N ASP A 172 1.83 -0.44 -19.86
CA ASP A 172 2.63 -0.69 -18.66
C ASP A 172 3.89 0.18 -18.64
N PRO A 173 3.92 1.25 -17.81
CA PRO A 173 5.01 2.22 -17.79
C PRO A 173 6.25 1.73 -17.01
N ALA A 174 6.28 0.47 -16.58
CA ALA A 174 7.44 -0.18 -15.98
C ALA A 174 7.37 -1.69 -16.28
N CYS A 175 7.30 -2.03 -17.57
CA CYS A 175 6.77 -3.33 -17.99
C CYS A 175 7.65 -4.54 -17.66
N GLY A 176 8.94 -4.35 -17.39
CA GLY A 176 9.86 -5.45 -17.15
C GLY A 176 9.81 -6.45 -18.32
N SER A 177 9.50 -7.71 -18.02
CA SER A 177 9.31 -8.78 -19.00
C SER A 177 7.88 -8.88 -19.56
N ALA A 178 7.06 -7.84 -19.42
CA ALA A 178 5.68 -7.73 -19.90
C ALA A 178 4.66 -8.73 -19.35
N ASN A 179 4.82 -9.22 -18.10
CA ASN A 179 3.85 -10.16 -17.54
C ASN A 179 2.43 -9.57 -17.40
N PHE A 180 2.32 -8.29 -17.00
CA PHE A 180 1.04 -7.58 -16.95
C PHE A 180 0.37 -7.47 -18.31
N LEU A 181 1.14 -7.05 -19.32
CA LEU A 181 0.66 -6.91 -20.69
C LEU A 181 0.24 -8.25 -21.29
N TYR A 182 0.99 -9.33 -21.03
CA TYR A 182 0.63 -10.68 -21.48
C TYR A 182 -0.68 -11.17 -20.85
N VAL A 183 -0.83 -11.04 -19.53
CA VAL A 183 -2.08 -11.45 -18.85
C VAL A 183 -3.26 -10.60 -19.35
N ALA A 184 -3.06 -9.29 -19.58
CA ALA A 184 -4.07 -8.43 -20.19
C ALA A 184 -4.45 -8.90 -21.61
N LEU A 185 -3.47 -9.24 -22.45
CA LEU A 185 -3.69 -9.80 -23.79
C LEU A 185 -4.51 -11.08 -23.75
N GLU A 186 -4.15 -12.02 -22.87
CA GLU A 186 -4.87 -13.28 -22.75
C GLU A 186 -6.34 -13.09 -22.35
N HIS A 187 -6.61 -12.23 -21.35
CA HIS A 187 -7.99 -11.98 -20.92
C HIS A 187 -8.81 -11.20 -21.95
N MET A 188 -8.20 -10.23 -22.65
CA MET A 188 -8.85 -9.54 -23.77
C MET A 188 -9.14 -10.49 -24.92
N LYS A 189 -8.24 -11.44 -25.22
CA LYS A 189 -8.45 -12.50 -26.22
C LYS A 189 -9.57 -13.46 -25.83
N ARG A 190 -9.69 -13.80 -24.55
CA ARG A 190 -10.80 -14.60 -24.03
C ARG A 190 -12.14 -13.87 -24.22
N LEU A 191 -12.20 -12.58 -23.87
CA LEU A 191 -13.39 -11.75 -24.09
C LEU A 191 -13.72 -11.62 -25.58
N GLU A 192 -12.71 -11.41 -26.43
CA GLU A 192 -12.91 -11.38 -27.89
C GLU A 192 -13.52 -12.69 -28.41
N GLY A 193 -13.07 -13.85 -27.93
CA GLY A 193 -13.65 -15.15 -28.28
C GLY A 193 -15.14 -15.25 -27.93
N GLU A 194 -15.56 -14.74 -26.77
CA GLU A 194 -16.97 -14.66 -26.37
C GLU A 194 -17.79 -13.77 -27.33
N VAL A 195 -17.24 -12.61 -27.70
CA VAL A 195 -17.88 -11.66 -28.63
C VAL A 195 -18.01 -12.26 -30.04
N LEU A 196 -16.94 -12.85 -30.57
CA LEU A 196 -16.93 -13.50 -31.88
C LEU A 196 -17.87 -14.70 -31.93
N GLY A 197 -17.94 -15.48 -30.85
CA GLY A 197 -18.92 -16.57 -30.70
C GLY A 197 -20.34 -16.05 -30.86
N PHE A 198 -20.68 -14.95 -30.17
CA PHE A 198 -22.00 -14.33 -30.29
C PHE A 198 -22.27 -13.75 -31.70
N ILE A 199 -21.28 -13.14 -32.35
CA ILE A 199 -21.39 -12.71 -33.75
C ILE A 199 -21.70 -13.89 -34.67
N SER A 200 -21.02 -15.02 -34.47
CA SER A 200 -21.23 -16.24 -35.26
C SER A 200 -22.64 -16.78 -35.09
N GLU A 201 -23.16 -16.81 -33.86
CA GLU A 201 -24.55 -17.20 -33.55
C GLU A 201 -25.56 -16.27 -34.22
N LEU A 202 -25.30 -14.96 -34.26
CA LEU A 202 -26.18 -13.96 -34.88
C LEU A 202 -26.19 -13.97 -36.40
N SER A 203 -25.17 -14.55 -37.04
CA SER A 203 -24.92 -14.44 -38.49
C SER A 203 -24.89 -15.78 -39.22
N ASP A 204 -25.33 -16.86 -38.56
CA ASP A 204 -25.23 -18.24 -39.08
C ASP A 204 -23.82 -18.58 -39.59
N GLY A 205 -22.78 -18.07 -38.91
CA GLY A 205 -21.37 -18.27 -39.25
C GLY A 205 -20.82 -17.41 -40.41
N GLN A 206 -21.63 -16.62 -41.10
CA GLN A 206 -21.16 -15.74 -42.19
C GLN A 206 -20.43 -14.49 -41.66
N GLY A 207 -20.77 -14.01 -40.46
CA GLY A 207 -20.21 -12.77 -39.90
C GLY A 207 -18.77 -12.88 -39.39
N VAL A 208 -18.22 -14.10 -39.26
CA VAL A 208 -16.82 -14.33 -38.87
C VAL A 208 -15.87 -14.02 -40.04
N LEU A 209 -16.30 -14.24 -41.29
CA LEU A 209 -15.52 -13.93 -42.49
C LEU A 209 -15.39 -12.41 -42.72
N ASP A 210 -16.38 -11.60 -42.29
CA ASP A 210 -16.33 -10.14 -42.37
C ASP A 210 -15.36 -9.51 -41.35
N ALA A 211 -14.98 -10.25 -40.30
CA ALA A 211 -14.05 -9.79 -39.27
C ALA A 211 -12.57 -10.10 -39.62
N ASP A 212 -12.31 -10.68 -40.80
CA ASP A 212 -10.97 -11.04 -41.24
C ASP A 212 -10.00 -9.84 -41.19
N GLY A 213 -9.01 -9.93 -40.30
CA GLY A 213 -7.97 -8.94 -40.10
C GLY A 213 -8.18 -7.96 -38.95
N LEU A 214 -9.37 -7.92 -38.33
CA LEU A 214 -9.65 -7.11 -37.14
C LEU A 214 -9.67 -8.01 -35.91
N THR A 215 -8.60 -7.98 -35.13
CA THR A 215 -8.52 -8.83 -33.94
C THR A 215 -7.69 -8.20 -32.84
N VAL A 216 -7.94 -8.60 -31.59
CA VAL A 216 -7.06 -8.24 -30.48
C VAL A 216 -5.64 -8.69 -30.81
N SER A 217 -4.62 -7.85 -30.68
CA SER A 217 -3.27 -8.24 -31.08
C SER A 217 -2.18 -7.48 -30.32
N PRO A 218 -0.90 -7.89 -30.40
CA PRO A 218 0.17 -7.34 -29.57
C PRO A 218 0.34 -5.82 -29.67
N HIS A 219 -0.04 -5.18 -30.78
CA HIS A 219 0.12 -3.73 -30.96
C HIS A 219 -0.70 -2.88 -29.97
N GLN A 220 -1.69 -3.46 -29.31
CA GLN A 220 -2.51 -2.77 -28.30
C GLN A 220 -1.80 -2.66 -26.95
N PHE A 221 -0.76 -3.44 -26.72
CA PHE A 221 -0.10 -3.59 -25.44
C PHE A 221 1.23 -2.84 -25.46
N LEU A 222 1.22 -1.67 -24.85
CA LEU A 222 2.31 -0.70 -24.86
C LEU A 222 3.14 -0.86 -23.59
N GLY A 223 4.47 -0.75 -23.68
CA GLY A 223 5.36 -0.94 -22.54
C GLY A 223 6.52 0.04 -22.54
N LEU A 224 6.90 0.54 -21.37
CA LEU A 224 8.12 1.33 -21.17
C LEU A 224 9.05 0.59 -20.21
N GLU A 225 10.30 0.44 -20.61
CA GLU A 225 11.30 -0.29 -19.83
C GLU A 225 12.69 0.33 -20.02
N ILE A 226 13.44 0.50 -18.94
CA ILE A 226 14.77 1.12 -18.99
C ILE A 226 15.88 0.10 -19.33
N ASN A 227 15.66 -1.18 -19.02
CA ASN A 227 16.60 -2.25 -19.30
C ASN A 227 16.38 -2.80 -20.72
N PRO A 228 17.37 -2.67 -21.63
CA PRO A 228 17.22 -3.12 -23.01
C PRO A 228 17.01 -4.63 -23.15
N ARG A 229 17.53 -5.45 -22.22
CA ARG A 229 17.31 -6.91 -22.22
C ARG A 229 15.86 -7.24 -21.86
N ALA A 230 15.31 -6.55 -20.87
CA ALA A 230 13.94 -6.75 -20.42
C ALA A 230 12.93 -6.32 -21.50
N ALA A 231 13.17 -5.18 -22.15
CA ALA A 231 12.36 -4.67 -23.26
C ALA A 231 12.27 -5.66 -24.43
N GLN A 232 13.38 -6.29 -24.82
CA GLN A 232 13.37 -7.30 -25.89
C GLN A 232 12.60 -8.58 -25.49
N ILE A 233 12.72 -9.00 -24.22
CA ILE A 233 11.98 -10.16 -23.70
C ILE A 233 10.48 -9.86 -23.65
N ALA A 234 10.09 -8.65 -23.25
CA ALA A 234 8.71 -8.21 -23.22
C ALA A 234 8.01 -8.37 -24.58
N GLU A 235 8.69 -7.96 -25.66
CA GLU A 235 8.16 -8.13 -27.03
C GLU A 235 7.98 -9.62 -27.39
N LEU A 236 8.97 -10.46 -27.06
CA LEU A 236 8.88 -11.90 -27.31
C LEU A 236 7.74 -12.57 -26.53
N VAL A 237 7.55 -12.19 -25.27
CA VAL A 237 6.49 -12.72 -24.38
C VAL A 237 5.10 -12.48 -24.98
N LEU A 238 4.85 -11.26 -25.49
CA LEU A 238 3.57 -10.93 -26.13
C LEU A 238 3.33 -11.75 -27.40
N TRP A 239 4.36 -11.90 -28.24
CA TRP A 239 4.26 -12.70 -29.47
C TRP A 239 4.02 -14.18 -29.18
N ILE A 240 4.76 -14.78 -28.24
CA ILE A 240 4.55 -16.18 -27.86
C ILE A 240 3.12 -16.38 -27.35
N GLY A 241 2.65 -15.50 -26.45
CA GLY A 241 1.28 -15.57 -25.94
C GLY A 241 0.21 -15.46 -27.04
N TYR A 242 0.38 -14.53 -27.97
CA TYR A 242 -0.52 -14.36 -29.12
C TYR A 242 -0.55 -15.59 -30.03
N LEU A 243 0.62 -16.15 -30.35
CA LEU A 243 0.74 -17.34 -31.20
C LEU A 243 0.16 -18.58 -30.49
N GLN A 244 0.42 -18.76 -29.20
CA GLN A 244 -0.18 -19.85 -28.42
C GLN A 244 -1.70 -19.81 -28.46
N TRP A 245 -2.29 -18.62 -28.32
CA TRP A 245 -3.74 -18.46 -28.38
C TRP A 245 -4.30 -18.85 -29.75
N HIS A 246 -3.68 -18.39 -30.84
CA HIS A 246 -4.08 -18.75 -32.20
C HIS A 246 -3.98 -20.25 -32.48
N TYR A 247 -2.90 -20.87 -32.00
CA TYR A 247 -2.72 -22.32 -32.14
C TYR A 247 -3.81 -23.09 -31.38
N ARG A 248 -4.13 -22.69 -30.14
CA ARG A 248 -5.19 -23.35 -29.33
C ARG A 248 -6.59 -23.23 -29.95
N LEU A 249 -6.87 -22.18 -30.71
CA LEU A 249 -8.18 -21.98 -31.35
C LEU A 249 -8.32 -22.76 -32.66
N ASN A 250 -7.25 -22.86 -33.44
CA ASN A 250 -7.30 -23.34 -34.82
C ASN A 250 -6.59 -24.68 -35.05
N ASP A 251 -5.91 -25.23 -34.03
CA ASP A 251 -5.00 -26.39 -34.10
C ASP A 251 -3.85 -26.24 -35.12
N ARG A 252 -3.70 -25.06 -35.72
CA ARG A 252 -2.66 -24.70 -36.70
C ARG A 252 -2.43 -23.18 -36.73
N LEU A 253 -1.21 -22.76 -37.06
CA LEU A 253 -0.85 -21.35 -37.25
C LEU A 253 -0.86 -20.95 -38.72
N ASP A 254 -1.99 -20.42 -39.18
CA ASP A 254 -2.11 -19.80 -40.49
C ASP A 254 -2.08 -18.27 -40.36
N ILE A 255 -0.88 -17.73 -40.16
CA ILE A 255 -0.63 -16.30 -39.93
C ILE A 255 0.14 -15.73 -41.12
N PRO A 256 -0.20 -14.51 -41.60
CA PRO A 256 0.49 -13.87 -42.72
C PRO A 256 1.96 -13.57 -42.40
N GLU A 257 2.81 -13.62 -43.43
CA GLU A 257 4.21 -13.25 -43.31
C GLU A 257 4.42 -11.72 -43.36
N PRO A 258 5.30 -11.15 -42.52
CA PRO A 258 6.11 -11.85 -41.52
C PRO A 258 5.32 -12.27 -40.27
N ILE A 259 5.71 -13.41 -39.68
CA ILE A 259 5.05 -13.98 -38.49
C ILE A 259 5.05 -13.00 -37.31
N LEU A 260 6.18 -12.34 -37.08
CA LEU A 260 6.35 -11.28 -36.09
C LEU A 260 6.33 -9.93 -36.79
N LYS A 261 5.64 -8.95 -36.23
CA LYS A 261 5.62 -7.56 -36.70
C LYS A 261 6.31 -6.66 -35.67
N ASP A 262 7.18 -5.78 -36.14
CA ASP A 262 7.81 -4.75 -35.30
C ASP A 262 6.80 -3.61 -35.10
N PHE A 263 5.96 -3.73 -34.07
CA PHE A 263 4.95 -2.72 -33.76
C PHE A 263 5.54 -1.51 -33.04
N LYS A 264 6.78 -1.60 -32.53
CA LYS A 264 7.41 -0.59 -31.66
C LYS A 264 6.55 -0.20 -30.45
N ASN A 265 5.77 -1.15 -29.96
CA ASN A 265 4.89 -0.99 -28.81
C ASN A 265 5.63 -1.07 -27.47
N ILE A 266 6.82 -1.68 -27.43
CA ILE A 266 7.71 -1.67 -26.26
C ILE A 266 8.87 -0.70 -26.51
N GLU A 267 8.96 0.35 -25.70
CA GLU A 267 9.98 1.40 -25.83
C GLU A 267 11.04 1.29 -24.73
N CYS A 268 12.31 1.24 -25.14
CA CYS A 268 13.44 1.19 -24.22
C CYS A 268 13.84 2.60 -23.73
N ARG A 269 13.12 3.16 -22.76
CA ARG A 269 13.40 4.50 -22.19
C ARG A 269 12.86 4.68 -20.77
N ASP A 270 13.20 5.81 -20.17
CA ASP A 270 12.71 6.23 -18.86
C ASP A 270 11.23 6.65 -18.96
N ALA A 271 10.41 6.13 -18.04
CA ALA A 271 8.98 6.42 -18.00
C ALA A 271 8.63 7.72 -17.26
N LEU A 272 9.53 8.28 -16.43
CA LEU A 272 9.29 9.46 -15.60
C LEU A 272 9.83 10.73 -16.24
N ILE A 273 11.09 10.73 -16.67
CA ILE A 273 11.74 11.96 -17.18
C ILE A 273 12.35 11.78 -18.57
N ASP A 274 12.19 12.81 -19.39
CA ASP A 274 12.96 13.03 -20.61
C ASP A 274 13.96 14.18 -20.37
N TYR A 275 15.06 14.18 -21.11
CA TYR A 275 16.13 15.17 -21.01
C TYR A 275 16.86 15.30 -22.36
N ASP A 276 17.50 16.45 -22.60
CA ASP A 276 18.15 16.73 -23.89
C ASP A 276 19.53 16.04 -24.00
N SER A 277 20.29 16.04 -22.90
CA SER A 277 21.53 15.28 -22.77
C SER A 277 21.78 14.86 -21.32
N ARG A 278 22.61 13.82 -21.18
CA ARG A 278 23.14 13.37 -19.89
C ARG A 278 24.65 13.33 -19.97
N ASP A 279 25.28 14.32 -19.35
CA ASP A 279 26.72 14.53 -19.38
C ASP A 279 27.33 14.19 -18.01
N PRO A 280 28.54 13.61 -17.96
CA PRO A 280 29.26 13.48 -16.70
C PRO A 280 29.42 14.84 -16.02
N LEU A 281 29.12 14.92 -14.74
CA LEU A 281 29.32 16.12 -13.95
C LEU A 281 30.82 16.34 -13.78
N LEU A 282 31.28 17.54 -14.11
CA LEU A 282 32.67 17.97 -13.91
C LEU A 282 32.76 18.88 -12.69
N ASP A 283 33.86 18.79 -11.94
CA ASP A 283 34.16 19.69 -10.84
C ASP A 283 34.75 21.03 -11.34
N ASP A 284 35.07 21.94 -10.42
CA ASP A 284 35.64 23.26 -10.74
C ASP A 284 36.99 23.18 -11.47
N ASN A 285 37.65 22.02 -11.47
CA ASN A 285 38.92 21.77 -12.17
C ASN A 285 38.73 21.06 -13.52
N GLY A 286 37.50 20.69 -13.88
CA GLY A 286 37.19 19.95 -15.11
C GLY A 286 37.35 18.43 -14.98
N ASP A 287 37.55 17.90 -13.77
CA ASP A 287 37.67 16.47 -13.53
C ASP A 287 36.29 15.82 -13.30
N LEU A 288 36.15 14.54 -13.63
CA LEU A 288 34.91 13.79 -13.43
C LEU A 288 34.54 13.71 -11.94
N VAL A 289 33.40 14.31 -11.58
CA VAL A 289 32.81 14.12 -10.25
C VAL A 289 32.39 12.66 -10.14
N SER A 290 33.11 11.93 -9.30
CA SER A 290 32.81 10.56 -8.98
C SER A 290 32.55 10.42 -7.48
N ILE A 291 31.42 9.81 -7.14
CA ILE A 291 31.10 9.44 -5.77
C ILE A 291 31.49 7.99 -5.54
N TRP A 292 31.64 7.63 -4.28
CA TRP A 292 31.69 6.22 -3.90
C TRP A 292 30.47 5.50 -4.47
N ASP A 293 30.69 4.36 -5.11
CA ASP A 293 29.69 3.62 -5.89
C ASP A 293 28.52 3.06 -5.08
N GLY A 294 28.54 3.23 -3.75
CA GLY A 294 27.51 2.75 -2.84
C GLY A 294 27.65 1.27 -2.47
N ILE A 295 28.68 0.58 -3.00
CA ILE A 295 28.73 -0.89 -3.11
C ILE A 295 30.08 -1.44 -2.65
N SER A 296 31.18 -0.93 -3.19
CA SER A 296 32.51 -1.48 -2.94
C SER A 296 32.87 -1.16 -1.49
N MET A 297 33.04 -2.19 -0.67
CA MET A 297 33.43 -2.05 0.73
C MET A 297 34.77 -2.75 0.92
N LYS A 298 35.70 -2.09 1.60
CA LYS A 298 36.96 -2.69 2.05
C LYS A 298 36.94 -2.84 3.56
N ALA A 299 37.60 -3.86 4.08
CA ALA A 299 37.83 -3.93 5.51
C ALA A 299 38.75 -2.77 5.93
N SER A 300 38.28 -1.99 6.90
CA SER A 300 39.06 -0.92 7.52
C SER A 300 40.38 -1.50 8.02
N PRO A 301 41.54 -0.95 7.60
CA PRO A 301 42.86 -1.43 8.04
C PRO A 301 43.06 -1.32 9.56
N THR A 302 42.23 -0.50 10.23
CA THR A 302 42.36 -0.17 11.65
C THR A 302 41.31 -0.83 12.52
N THR A 303 40.07 -0.99 12.03
CA THR A 303 38.94 -1.51 12.83
C THR A 303 38.44 -2.87 12.35
N GLY A 304 38.83 -3.31 11.15
CA GLY A 304 38.30 -4.52 10.51
C GLY A 304 36.84 -4.40 10.03
N GLU A 305 36.17 -3.27 10.31
CA GLU A 305 34.80 -3.01 9.85
C GLU A 305 34.78 -2.70 8.36
N LEU A 306 33.70 -3.08 7.68
CA LEU A 306 33.51 -2.77 6.26
C LEU A 306 33.24 -1.27 6.09
N ILE A 307 34.17 -0.58 5.43
CA ILE A 307 34.08 0.84 5.04
C ILE A 307 33.98 0.97 3.53
N PRO A 308 33.37 2.04 3.00
CA PRO A 308 33.44 2.40 1.59
C PRO A 308 34.85 2.26 0.99
N ASP A 309 34.98 1.40 -0.01
CA ASP A 309 36.19 1.26 -0.82
C ASP A 309 36.27 2.43 -1.80
N GLU A 310 37.25 3.29 -1.58
CA GLU A 310 37.49 4.50 -2.38
C GLU A 310 37.82 4.23 -3.86
N THR A 311 38.13 2.97 -4.22
CA THR A 311 38.34 2.53 -5.61
C THR A 311 37.04 2.27 -6.36
N GLY A 312 35.95 1.97 -5.64
CA GLY A 312 34.60 1.85 -6.20
C GLY A 312 34.02 3.23 -6.47
N ARG A 313 34.17 3.73 -7.70
CA ARG A 313 33.72 5.07 -8.11
C ARG A 313 32.62 4.99 -9.15
N ALA A 314 31.52 5.70 -8.91
CA ALA A 314 30.45 5.91 -9.88
C ALA A 314 30.46 7.36 -10.36
N THR A 315 30.49 7.55 -11.68
CA THR A 315 30.39 8.88 -12.31
C THR A 315 29.03 9.50 -12.00
N VAL A 316 29.04 10.72 -11.48
CA VAL A 316 27.82 11.51 -11.29
C VAL A 316 27.46 12.13 -12.63
N TYR A 317 26.19 12.10 -13.00
CA TYR A 317 25.70 12.70 -14.24
C TYR A 317 24.86 13.93 -13.95
N GLN A 318 24.97 14.93 -14.81
CA GLN A 318 24.05 16.05 -14.89
C GLN A 318 23.03 15.81 -16.01
N TYR A 319 21.78 16.15 -15.74
CA TYR A 319 20.68 16.04 -16.70
C TYR A 319 20.29 17.43 -17.17
N HIS A 320 20.37 17.66 -18.48
CA HIS A 320 20.05 18.95 -19.08
C HIS A 320 18.59 19.04 -19.48
N ASN A 321 17.92 20.11 -19.06
CA ASN A 321 16.50 20.40 -19.32
C ASN A 321 15.55 19.21 -19.02
N PRO A 322 15.60 18.65 -17.80
CA PRO A 322 14.74 17.53 -17.45
C PRO A 322 13.28 17.97 -17.46
N ARG A 323 12.43 17.14 -18.05
CA ARG A 323 10.98 17.34 -18.17
C ARG A 323 10.25 16.03 -17.96
N ARG A 324 8.93 16.09 -17.75
CA ARG A 324 8.12 14.86 -17.68
C ARG A 324 8.20 14.16 -19.02
N ALA A 325 8.50 12.86 -19.01
CA ALA A 325 8.41 12.08 -20.24
C ALA A 325 6.96 12.08 -20.75
N GLU A 326 6.73 11.82 -22.03
CA GLU A 326 5.37 11.60 -22.54
C GLU A 326 5.06 10.10 -22.57
N TRP A 327 3.94 9.67 -21.98
CA TRP A 327 3.43 8.30 -22.15
C TRP A 327 2.63 8.17 -23.43
N PRO A 328 2.73 7.01 -24.12
CA PRO A 328 1.85 6.68 -25.24
C PRO A 328 0.37 6.76 -24.85
N GLU A 329 -0.49 7.15 -25.80
CA GLU A 329 -1.94 7.16 -25.60
C GLU A 329 -2.46 5.74 -25.33
N ALA A 330 -3.10 5.56 -24.18
CA ALA A 330 -3.70 4.31 -23.74
C ALA A 330 -4.93 4.54 -22.86
N GLU A 331 -5.98 3.75 -23.05
CA GLU A 331 -7.19 3.80 -22.23
C GLU A 331 -6.98 3.22 -20.83
N TYR A 332 -6.07 2.26 -20.68
CA TYR A 332 -5.79 1.60 -19.41
C TYR A 332 -4.30 1.58 -19.10
N ILE A 333 -3.97 1.82 -17.84
CA ILE A 333 -2.59 1.78 -17.35
C ILE A 333 -2.49 0.69 -16.29
N ILE A 334 -1.60 -0.28 -16.46
CA ILE A 334 -1.39 -1.37 -15.49
C ILE A 334 0.09 -1.52 -15.20
N GLY A 335 0.47 -2.06 -14.04
CA GLY A 335 1.86 -2.48 -13.87
C GLY A 335 2.32 -2.57 -12.43
N ASN A 336 3.61 -2.85 -12.28
CA ASN A 336 4.30 -2.94 -11.01
C ASN A 336 5.59 -2.11 -11.04
N PRO A 337 5.52 -0.78 -10.81
CA PRO A 337 6.70 0.07 -10.83
C PRO A 337 7.62 -0.17 -9.62
N PRO A 338 8.90 0.20 -9.71
CA PRO A 338 9.91 -0.15 -8.70
C PRO A 338 9.67 0.54 -7.34
N TYR A 339 9.87 -0.21 -6.25
CA TYR A 339 9.76 0.31 -4.87
C TYR A 339 11.14 0.68 -4.31
N ILE A 340 11.34 1.96 -4.01
CA ILE A 340 12.58 2.41 -3.38
C ILE A 340 12.22 3.46 -2.33
N GLY A 341 12.34 3.09 -1.05
CA GLY A 341 12.06 4.00 0.05
C GLY A 341 12.93 5.25 -0.03
N ALA A 342 12.38 6.41 0.32
CA ALA A 342 12.95 7.74 0.07
C ALA A 342 14.44 7.90 0.44
N ARG A 343 14.89 7.29 1.54
CA ARG A 343 16.29 7.35 2.00
C ARG A 343 17.28 6.61 1.09
N ARG A 344 16.79 5.63 0.33
CA ARG A 344 17.58 4.76 -0.55
C ARG A 344 17.59 5.22 -2.01
N ILE A 345 16.66 6.10 -2.44
CA ILE A 345 16.56 6.54 -3.85
C ILE A 345 17.88 7.16 -4.32
N ARG A 346 18.48 8.05 -3.52
CA ARG A 346 19.77 8.68 -3.84
C ARG A 346 20.88 7.64 -4.02
N LEU A 347 20.91 6.61 -3.17
CA LEU A 347 21.90 5.54 -3.24
C LEU A 347 21.70 4.67 -4.49
N ALA A 348 20.45 4.36 -4.84
CA ALA A 348 20.13 3.46 -5.94
C ALA A 348 20.26 4.12 -7.33
N LEU A 349 19.82 5.38 -7.47
CA LEU A 349 19.70 6.07 -8.76
C LEU A 349 20.75 7.18 -8.96
N GLY A 350 21.46 7.56 -7.90
CA GLY A 350 22.43 8.66 -7.92
C GLY A 350 21.79 10.03 -7.69
N ASP A 351 22.60 10.97 -7.18
CA ASP A 351 22.12 12.31 -6.81
C ASP A 351 21.66 13.14 -8.01
N GLY A 352 22.35 13.03 -9.14
CA GLY A 352 22.02 13.76 -10.36
C GLY A 352 20.62 13.44 -10.90
N TYR A 353 20.27 12.15 -10.97
CA TYR A 353 18.94 11.71 -11.39
C TYR A 353 17.89 12.14 -10.38
N LEU A 354 18.15 11.95 -9.08
CA LEU A 354 17.21 12.35 -8.03
C LEU A 354 16.92 13.86 -8.05
N LYS A 355 17.95 14.69 -8.31
CA LYS A 355 17.80 16.14 -8.44
C LYS A 355 16.95 16.51 -9.65
N ALA A 356 17.19 15.88 -10.81
CA ALA A 356 16.39 16.08 -12.00
C ALA A 356 14.93 15.68 -11.77
N LEU A 357 14.71 14.49 -11.21
CA LEU A 357 13.39 13.96 -10.89
C LEU A 357 12.61 14.89 -9.95
N ARG A 358 13.21 15.31 -8.83
CA ARG A 358 12.56 16.22 -7.87
C ARG A 358 12.34 17.62 -8.43
N GLY A 359 13.18 18.06 -9.38
CA GLY A 359 12.97 19.30 -10.11
C GLY A 359 11.72 19.26 -11.00
N VAL A 360 11.47 18.12 -11.65
CA VAL A 360 10.31 17.90 -12.54
C VAL A 360 9.01 17.65 -11.77
N TYR A 361 9.11 17.00 -10.60
CA TYR A 361 7.99 16.58 -9.76
C TYR A 361 8.01 17.26 -8.39
N SER A 362 8.04 18.60 -8.38
CA SER A 362 8.10 19.41 -7.16
C SER A 362 6.92 19.22 -6.21
N GLU A 363 5.78 18.72 -6.71
CA GLU A 363 4.58 18.45 -5.93
C GLU A 363 4.67 17.15 -5.10
N ILE A 364 5.59 16.25 -5.43
CA ILE A 364 5.74 14.97 -4.74
C ILE A 364 6.60 15.17 -3.49
N PRO A 365 6.14 14.79 -2.28
CA PRO A 365 6.92 14.95 -1.06
C PRO A 365 8.28 14.23 -1.14
N GLU A 366 9.35 14.88 -0.67
CA GLU A 366 10.71 14.30 -0.73
C GLU A 366 10.86 12.94 -0.04
N HIS A 367 9.99 12.66 0.93
CA HIS A 367 9.96 11.43 1.71
C HIS A 367 8.95 10.39 1.19
N ALA A 368 8.30 10.63 0.05
CA ALA A 368 7.48 9.64 -0.62
C ALA A 368 8.34 8.52 -1.23
N ASP A 369 7.76 7.33 -1.36
CA ASP A 369 8.40 6.20 -2.05
C ASP A 369 8.53 6.47 -3.55
N PHE A 370 9.54 5.89 -4.21
CA PHE A 370 9.80 6.07 -5.63
C PHE A 370 8.64 5.63 -6.53
N VAL A 371 7.86 4.62 -6.12
CA VAL A 371 6.66 4.19 -6.88
C VAL A 371 5.62 5.31 -7.01
N MET A 372 5.62 6.30 -6.11
CA MET A 372 4.63 7.37 -6.12
C MET A 372 4.78 8.33 -7.30
N TYR A 373 5.92 8.35 -8.00
CA TYR A 373 6.10 9.14 -9.23
C TYR A 373 5.29 8.54 -10.39
N TRP A 374 5.25 7.21 -10.53
CA TRP A 374 4.36 6.53 -11.49
C TRP A 374 2.90 6.69 -11.11
N TRP A 375 2.58 6.54 -9.81
CA TRP A 375 1.22 6.72 -9.32
C TRP A 375 0.69 8.12 -9.64
N ALA A 376 1.49 9.15 -9.35
CA ALA A 376 1.14 10.55 -9.62
C ALA A 376 0.91 10.80 -11.12
N ARG A 377 1.76 10.21 -11.97
CA ARG A 377 1.61 10.35 -13.41
C ARG A 377 0.36 9.65 -13.94
N ALA A 378 0.11 8.41 -13.53
CA ALA A 378 -1.09 7.68 -13.93
C ALA A 378 -2.38 8.38 -13.47
N ALA A 379 -2.36 8.97 -12.26
CA ALA A 379 -3.46 9.78 -11.75
C ALA A 379 -3.68 11.06 -12.57
N GLU A 380 -2.63 11.69 -13.09
CA GLU A 380 -2.77 12.84 -14.01
C GLU A 380 -3.46 12.43 -15.32
N TYR A 381 -3.03 11.33 -15.95
CA TYR A 381 -3.62 10.82 -17.20
C TYR A 381 -5.11 10.49 -17.04
N VAL A 382 -5.48 9.76 -15.97
CA VAL A 382 -6.90 9.45 -15.71
C VAL A 382 -7.69 10.70 -15.28
N GLY A 383 -7.07 11.58 -14.49
CA GLY A 383 -7.70 12.81 -14.02
C GLY A 383 -7.97 13.84 -15.13
N LYS A 384 -7.24 13.75 -16.25
CA LYS A 384 -7.47 14.50 -17.49
C LYS A 384 -8.36 13.78 -18.49
N GLU A 385 -8.85 12.59 -18.15
CA GLU A 385 -9.66 11.73 -19.03
C GLU A 385 -8.91 11.27 -20.30
N GLU A 386 -7.57 11.35 -20.30
CA GLU A 386 -6.70 10.77 -21.35
C GLU A 386 -6.61 9.24 -21.20
N SER A 387 -6.87 8.73 -19.99
CA SER A 387 -7.03 7.31 -19.69
C SER A 387 -8.30 7.09 -18.84
N LYS A 388 -8.87 5.89 -18.89
CA LYS A 388 -10.11 5.53 -18.16
C LYS A 388 -9.82 5.06 -16.73
N ARG A 389 -8.86 4.15 -16.57
CA ARG A 389 -8.45 3.59 -15.28
C ARG A 389 -6.95 3.30 -15.26
N PHE A 390 -6.37 3.33 -14.06
CA PHE A 390 -5.05 2.77 -13.81
C PHE A 390 -5.05 1.81 -12.63
N GLY A 391 -4.23 0.77 -12.70
CA GLY A 391 -4.03 -0.24 -11.67
C GLY A 391 -2.55 -0.45 -11.41
N LEU A 392 -2.06 -0.13 -10.21
CA LEU A 392 -0.65 -0.30 -9.86
C LEU A 392 -0.47 -1.14 -8.60
N ILE A 393 0.57 -1.97 -8.57
CA ILE A 393 1.11 -2.49 -7.31
C ILE A 393 2.05 -1.44 -6.72
N THR A 394 1.90 -1.18 -5.42
CA THR A 394 2.68 -0.20 -4.66
C THR A 394 3.16 -0.79 -3.34
N THR A 395 4.04 -0.11 -2.62
CA THR A 395 4.38 -0.46 -1.23
C THR A 395 3.15 -0.33 -0.31
N ASN A 396 3.02 -1.20 0.71
CA ASN A 396 1.97 -1.04 1.73
C ASN A 396 2.09 0.27 2.54
N SER A 397 3.22 0.98 2.39
CA SER A 397 3.45 2.32 2.90
C SER A 397 2.62 3.39 2.16
N LEU A 398 1.83 3.02 1.14
CA LEU A 398 0.86 3.90 0.48
C LEU A 398 -0.07 4.59 1.50
N ARG A 399 -0.41 3.93 2.61
CA ARG A 399 -1.23 4.47 3.72
C ARG A 399 -0.48 5.45 4.64
N GLN A 400 0.85 5.50 4.56
CA GLN A 400 1.66 6.35 5.41
C GLN A 400 1.62 7.81 4.92
N THR A 401 1.89 8.74 5.83
CA THR A 401 1.64 10.18 5.67
C THR A 401 2.11 10.77 4.33
N PHE A 402 3.33 10.44 3.87
CA PHE A 402 3.89 11.05 2.66
C PHE A 402 3.29 10.50 1.37
N SER A 403 3.18 9.16 1.24
CA SER A 403 2.55 8.54 0.07
C SER A 403 1.05 8.83 0.03
N ARG A 404 0.37 8.80 1.18
CA ARG A 404 -1.05 9.18 1.30
C ARG A 404 -1.29 10.62 0.87
N LYS A 405 -0.36 11.54 1.18
CA LYS A 405 -0.47 12.93 0.73
C LYS A 405 -0.46 13.06 -0.79
N VAL A 406 0.29 12.22 -1.51
CA VAL A 406 0.23 12.17 -2.98
C VAL A 406 -1.15 11.71 -3.44
N VAL A 407 -1.68 10.62 -2.86
CA VAL A 407 -3.03 10.11 -3.18
C VAL A 407 -4.10 11.19 -2.97
N ASP A 408 -4.10 11.79 -1.78
CA ASP A 408 -5.02 12.85 -1.39
C ASP A 408 -4.92 14.08 -2.32
N THR A 409 -3.70 14.50 -2.68
CA THR A 409 -3.48 15.63 -3.59
C THR A 409 -4.17 15.42 -4.92
N TYR A 410 -4.02 14.24 -5.54
CA TYR A 410 -4.59 13.97 -6.87
C TYR A 410 -6.09 13.72 -6.84
N LEU A 411 -6.61 13.00 -5.82
CA LEU A 411 -8.05 12.82 -5.64
C LEU A 411 -8.76 14.16 -5.40
N ASN A 412 -8.14 15.09 -4.67
CA ASN A 412 -8.70 16.44 -4.46
C ASN A 412 -8.54 17.34 -5.70
N LYS A 413 -7.44 17.18 -6.46
CA LYS A 413 -7.18 17.92 -7.69
C LYS A 413 -8.19 17.56 -8.79
N HIS A 414 -8.56 16.29 -8.92
CA HIS A 414 -9.45 15.79 -9.96
C HIS A 414 -10.71 15.16 -9.34
N LYS A 415 -11.82 15.92 -9.31
CA LYS A 415 -13.07 15.49 -8.66
C LYS A 415 -13.72 14.23 -9.25
N THR A 416 -13.34 13.85 -10.47
CA THR A 416 -13.82 12.64 -11.14
C THR A 416 -13.05 11.40 -10.71
N LEU A 417 -11.82 11.53 -10.18
CA LEU A 417 -11.03 10.40 -9.73
C LEU A 417 -11.61 9.77 -8.47
N ALA A 418 -11.76 8.45 -8.49
CA ALA A 418 -12.11 7.64 -7.34
C ALA A 418 -11.31 6.33 -7.34
N ILE A 419 -10.97 5.86 -6.15
CA ILE A 419 -10.40 4.52 -5.98
C ILE A 419 -11.53 3.50 -6.22
N ARG A 420 -11.35 2.65 -7.24
CA ARG A 420 -12.35 1.67 -7.69
C ARG A 420 -12.16 0.31 -7.04
N TYR A 421 -10.92 -0.06 -6.77
CA TYR A 421 -10.57 -1.31 -6.09
C TYR A 421 -9.27 -1.13 -5.32
N VAL A 422 -9.17 -1.68 -4.12
CA VAL A 422 -7.92 -1.68 -3.36
C VAL A 422 -7.78 -2.91 -2.46
N ILE A 423 -6.58 -3.50 -2.47
CA ILE A 423 -6.08 -4.36 -1.39
C ILE A 423 -5.01 -3.55 -0.64
N PRO A 424 -5.31 -3.00 0.54
CA PRO A 424 -4.37 -2.10 1.24
C PRO A 424 -3.11 -2.80 1.77
N ASP A 425 -3.18 -4.11 1.98
CA ASP A 425 -2.11 -4.90 2.60
C ASP A 425 -2.17 -6.35 2.11
N HIS A 426 -1.24 -6.71 1.23
CA HIS A 426 -1.15 -8.03 0.61
C HIS A 426 0.25 -8.63 0.86
N PRO A 427 0.36 -9.92 1.24
CA PRO A 427 1.65 -10.57 1.47
C PRO A 427 2.43 -10.75 0.15
N TRP A 428 3.73 -10.52 0.19
CA TRP A 428 4.65 -10.64 -0.93
C TRP A 428 5.96 -11.32 -0.46
N VAL A 429 6.54 -12.16 -1.31
CA VAL A 429 7.86 -12.77 -1.05
C VAL A 429 8.90 -11.99 -1.85
N ASP A 430 9.86 -11.39 -1.15
CA ASP A 430 11.05 -10.89 -1.83
C ASP A 430 11.90 -12.07 -2.30
N SER A 431 12.11 -12.19 -3.63
CA SER A 431 12.87 -13.26 -4.26
C SER A 431 14.38 -13.20 -3.96
N THR A 432 14.86 -12.14 -3.30
CA THR A 432 16.28 -11.92 -2.97
C THR A 432 16.67 -12.53 -1.62
N ASP A 433 15.88 -12.27 -0.57
CA ASP A 433 16.19 -12.69 0.82
C ASP A 433 15.18 -13.68 1.39
N GLY A 434 14.10 -14.01 0.65
CA GLY A 434 12.94 -14.73 1.20
C GLY A 434 12.19 -13.94 2.27
N ALA A 435 12.47 -12.63 2.40
CA ALA A 435 11.85 -11.75 3.38
C ALA A 435 10.38 -11.49 2.99
N ALA A 436 9.49 -11.58 3.98
CA ALA A 436 8.09 -11.25 3.80
C ALA A 436 7.94 -9.72 3.73
N VAL A 437 7.63 -9.21 2.53
CA VAL A 437 7.31 -7.81 2.28
C VAL A 437 5.78 -7.71 2.12
N ARG A 438 5.20 -6.52 2.35
CA ARG A 438 3.77 -6.30 2.11
C ARG A 438 3.58 -5.19 1.09
N VAL A 439 2.68 -5.41 0.15
CA VAL A 439 2.35 -4.49 -0.95
C VAL A 439 0.89 -4.06 -0.87
N SER A 440 0.53 -3.03 -1.63
CA SER A 440 -0.86 -2.63 -1.86
C SER A 440 -1.16 -2.69 -3.35
N LEU A 441 -2.30 -3.28 -3.71
CA LEU A 441 -2.82 -3.31 -5.07
C LEU A 441 -3.92 -2.26 -5.14
N ILE A 442 -3.82 -1.28 -6.03
CA ILE A 442 -4.77 -0.17 -6.12
C ILE A 442 -5.18 0.09 -7.56
N CYS A 443 -6.49 0.22 -7.78
CA CYS A 443 -7.12 0.64 -9.03
C CYS A 443 -7.87 1.95 -8.80
N VAL A 444 -7.64 2.92 -9.68
CA VAL A 444 -8.27 4.24 -9.66
C VAL A 444 -8.85 4.52 -11.05
N GLY A 445 -10.04 5.10 -11.09
CA GLY A 445 -10.76 5.42 -12.31
C GLY A 445 -11.45 6.77 -12.23
N SER A 446 -11.85 7.29 -13.38
CA SER A 446 -12.73 8.47 -13.48
C SER A 446 -14.22 8.11 -13.59
N ASP A 447 -14.53 6.82 -13.63
CA ASP A 447 -15.88 6.26 -13.84
C ASP A 447 -16.54 5.84 -12.52
N GLY A 448 -17.20 6.80 -11.87
CA GLY A 448 -18.02 6.58 -10.67
C GLY A 448 -17.28 6.86 -9.35
N THR A 449 -18.01 6.86 -8.22
CA THR A 449 -17.49 7.34 -6.92
C THR A 449 -17.29 6.27 -5.85
N THR A 450 -17.87 5.08 -6.03
CA THR A 450 -17.78 3.95 -5.07
C THR A 450 -16.74 2.93 -5.52
N GLY A 451 -16.07 2.24 -4.62
CA GLY A 451 -15.14 1.16 -4.96
C GLY A 451 -15.20 0.03 -3.96
N GLU A 452 -14.39 -0.99 -4.19
CA GLU A 452 -14.27 -2.16 -3.34
C GLU A 452 -12.96 -2.13 -2.54
N VAL A 453 -13.04 -2.31 -1.22
CA VAL A 453 -11.87 -2.55 -0.35
C VAL A 453 -11.82 -4.04 -0.01
N ALA A 454 -10.84 -4.74 -0.58
CA ALA A 454 -10.58 -6.14 -0.29
C ALA A 454 -9.47 -6.27 0.79
N ARG A 455 -9.70 -7.11 1.80
CA ARG A 455 -8.78 -7.36 2.92
C ARG A 455 -8.42 -8.83 3.00
N VAL A 456 -7.12 -9.11 3.15
CA VAL A 456 -6.61 -10.46 3.41
C VAL A 456 -7.03 -10.88 4.82
N VAL A 457 -7.86 -11.92 4.91
CA VAL A 457 -8.29 -12.53 6.19
C VAL A 457 -7.51 -13.79 6.52
N LYS A 458 -7.05 -14.52 5.51
CA LYS A 458 -6.17 -15.68 5.71
C LYS A 458 -5.09 -15.68 4.65
N GLU A 459 -3.88 -16.06 5.04
CA GLU A 459 -2.75 -16.23 4.14
C GLU A 459 -2.08 -17.57 4.41
N LYS A 460 -1.77 -18.31 3.33
CA LYS A 460 -1.01 -19.56 3.38
C LYS A 460 0.06 -19.51 2.31
N ARG A 461 1.31 -19.75 2.70
CA ARG A 461 2.42 -19.85 1.74
C ARG A 461 2.20 -21.05 0.82
N SER A 462 2.26 -20.82 -0.48
CA SER A 462 2.11 -21.81 -1.54
C SER A 462 3.32 -21.72 -2.46
N GLY A 463 4.15 -22.77 -2.48
CA GLY A 463 5.40 -22.76 -3.26
C GLY A 463 6.44 -21.73 -2.77
N ASP A 464 7.48 -21.52 -3.58
CA ASP A 464 8.65 -20.70 -3.19
C ASP A 464 8.32 -19.20 -3.11
N ASN A 465 7.43 -18.69 -3.99
CA ASN A 465 7.20 -17.25 -4.21
C ASN A 465 5.73 -16.78 -4.20
N GLU A 466 4.77 -17.58 -3.71
CA GLU A 466 3.34 -17.20 -3.75
C GLU A 466 2.63 -17.40 -2.40
N TYR A 467 1.66 -16.53 -2.13
CA TYR A 467 0.69 -16.71 -1.06
C TYR A 467 -0.71 -16.95 -1.64
N GLN A 468 -1.33 -18.04 -1.21
CA GLN A 468 -2.76 -18.19 -1.30
C GLN A 468 -3.40 -17.32 -0.22
N VAL A 469 -4.26 -16.40 -0.64
CA VAL A 469 -4.97 -15.48 0.25
C VAL A 469 -6.47 -15.69 0.13
N VAL A 470 -7.17 -15.59 1.25
CA VAL A 470 -8.63 -15.45 1.30
C VAL A 470 -8.92 -13.97 1.54
N LEU A 471 -9.76 -13.40 0.68
CA LEU A 471 -10.15 -12.00 0.74
C LEU A 471 -11.59 -11.87 1.28
N THR A 472 -11.83 -10.80 2.01
CA THR A 472 -13.19 -10.29 2.28
C THR A 472 -13.26 -8.88 1.73
N SER A 473 -14.41 -8.51 1.18
CA SER A 473 -14.57 -7.25 0.48
C SER A 473 -15.73 -6.46 1.03
N VAL A 474 -15.57 -5.15 1.05
CA VAL A 474 -16.63 -4.20 1.39
C VAL A 474 -16.68 -3.13 0.29
N CYS A 475 -17.87 -2.72 -0.10
CA CYS A 475 -18.09 -1.70 -1.12
C CYS A 475 -18.50 -0.37 -0.50
N GLY A 476 -17.96 0.74 -1.01
CA GLY A 476 -18.31 2.07 -0.53
C GLY A 476 -17.41 3.17 -1.09
N VAL A 477 -17.57 4.40 -0.62
CA VAL A 477 -16.66 5.49 -1.01
C VAL A 477 -15.32 5.30 -0.29
N ILE A 478 -14.28 4.99 -1.07
CA ILE A 478 -12.95 4.75 -0.55
C ILE A 478 -12.21 6.07 -0.36
N THR A 479 -11.74 6.31 0.85
CA THR A 479 -10.96 7.50 1.21
C THR A 479 -9.47 7.33 0.85
N PRO A 480 -8.65 8.41 0.83
CA PRO A 480 -7.20 8.30 0.63
C PRO A 480 -6.49 7.38 1.64
N ASN A 481 -7.13 7.08 2.78
CA ASN A 481 -6.62 6.14 3.77
C ASN A 481 -6.85 4.65 3.40
N LEU A 482 -7.44 4.39 2.22
CA LEU A 482 -7.79 3.06 1.72
C LEU A 482 -8.82 2.33 2.61
N SER A 483 -9.69 3.12 3.24
CA SER A 483 -10.82 2.69 4.06
C SER A 483 -12.11 3.31 3.53
N ILE A 484 -13.22 2.62 3.75
CA ILE A 484 -14.56 3.15 3.46
C ILE A 484 -14.99 4.06 4.60
N GLY A 485 -15.68 5.15 4.26
CA GLY A 485 -16.47 5.97 5.20
C GLY A 485 -15.70 6.91 6.13
N ILE A 486 -14.55 6.49 6.66
CA ILE A 486 -13.88 7.22 7.76
C ILE A 486 -12.45 7.58 7.37
N ASP A 487 -12.15 8.89 7.35
CA ASP A 487 -10.81 9.43 7.15
C ASP A 487 -10.33 10.14 8.43
N PRO A 488 -9.37 9.56 9.19
CA PRO A 488 -8.85 10.20 10.39
C PRO A 488 -8.15 11.52 10.09
N ALA A 489 -7.68 11.75 8.85
CA ALA A 489 -7.04 13.00 8.45
C ALA A 489 -8.02 14.19 8.36
N LYS A 490 -9.33 13.93 8.34
CA LYS A 490 -10.37 14.96 8.35
C LYS A 490 -10.82 15.35 9.75
N THR A 491 -10.21 14.77 10.79
CA THR A 491 -10.47 15.16 12.18
C THR A 491 -9.71 16.45 12.51
N ALA A 492 -10.36 17.37 13.21
CA ALA A 492 -9.76 18.63 13.61
C ALA A 492 -8.91 18.44 14.87
N LEU A 493 -7.82 19.21 14.96
CA LEU A 493 -7.11 19.38 16.23
C LEU A 493 -8.04 20.11 17.20
N LEU A 494 -8.09 19.64 18.44
CA LEU A 494 -8.91 20.22 19.49
C LEU A 494 -8.03 21.05 20.43
N GLU A 495 -8.38 22.33 20.61
CA GLU A 495 -7.71 23.25 21.53
C GLU A 495 -7.70 22.66 22.95
N ALA A 496 -8.79 22.00 23.36
CA ALA A 496 -8.89 21.30 24.65
C ALA A 496 -7.73 20.33 24.94
N ASN A 497 -7.10 19.77 23.90
CA ASN A 497 -6.03 18.78 24.03
C ASN A 497 -4.62 19.38 23.76
N GLU A 498 -4.55 20.64 23.32
CA GLU A 498 -3.30 21.28 22.93
C GLU A 498 -2.34 21.47 24.12
N GLY A 499 -1.04 21.30 23.87
CA GLY A 499 0.01 21.48 24.89
C GLY A 499 0.11 20.36 25.94
N LEU A 500 -0.80 19.39 25.94
CA LEU A 500 -0.87 18.35 26.98
C LEU A 500 -0.16 17.04 26.63
N SER A 501 0.39 16.89 25.42
CA SER A 501 1.12 15.66 25.02
C SER A 501 2.44 15.92 24.29
N SER A 502 3.43 15.06 24.54
CA SER A 502 4.72 15.09 23.84
C SER A 502 5.32 13.70 23.68
N VAL A 503 6.02 13.48 22.56
CA VAL A 503 6.99 12.38 22.47
C VAL A 503 8.09 12.62 23.51
N GLY A 504 8.62 11.54 24.09
CA GLY A 504 9.70 11.59 25.07
C GLY A 504 10.98 12.29 24.61
N TYR A 505 11.90 12.41 25.56
CA TYR A 505 13.17 13.12 25.39
C TYR A 505 14.12 12.32 24.48
N GLN A 506 14.76 13.02 23.54
CA GLN A 506 15.73 12.38 22.64
C GLN A 506 17.14 12.68 23.15
N LEU A 507 17.71 11.75 23.92
CA LEU A 507 19.01 11.93 24.56
C LEU A 507 20.12 12.10 23.51
N THR A 508 20.32 11.11 22.64
CA THR A 508 21.41 11.02 21.64
C THR A 508 22.78 11.26 22.27
N GLY A 509 23.52 10.19 22.51
CA GLY A 509 24.75 10.21 23.30
C GLY A 509 24.66 9.14 24.39
N LYS A 510 25.46 8.07 24.28
CA LYS A 510 25.39 6.94 25.24
C LYS A 510 25.71 7.38 26.67
N GLY A 511 26.56 8.40 26.82
CA GLY A 511 26.94 8.96 28.12
C GLY A 511 25.81 9.67 28.88
N PHE A 512 24.65 9.96 28.27
CA PHE A 512 23.51 10.47 29.04
C PHE A 512 22.81 9.40 29.86
N THR A 513 22.99 8.12 29.54
CA THR A 513 22.39 6.99 30.24
C THR A 513 23.39 6.42 31.24
N VAL A 514 22.92 6.19 32.47
CA VAL A 514 23.73 5.73 33.60
C VAL A 514 23.09 4.47 34.19
N GLU A 515 23.89 3.43 34.38
CA GLU A 515 23.51 2.20 35.08
C GLU A 515 23.63 2.35 36.59
N LEU A 516 22.92 1.51 37.35
CA LEU A 516 22.98 1.51 38.82
C LEU A 516 24.41 1.36 39.38
N SER A 517 25.24 0.52 38.75
CA SER A 517 26.65 0.34 39.12
C SER A 517 27.48 1.62 38.93
N GLN A 518 27.15 2.41 37.91
CA GLN A 518 27.85 3.66 37.57
C GLN A 518 27.39 4.83 38.43
N LYS A 519 26.25 4.72 39.13
CA LYS A 519 25.79 5.77 40.06
C LYS A 519 26.79 6.03 41.19
N GLN A 520 27.59 5.04 41.56
CA GLN A 520 28.64 5.15 42.57
C GLN A 520 29.75 6.13 42.18
N LEU A 521 29.86 6.49 40.89
CA LEU A 521 30.84 7.44 40.37
C LEU A 521 30.43 8.90 40.62
N PHE A 522 29.21 9.14 41.10
CA PHE A 522 28.69 10.48 41.42
C PHE A 522 28.51 10.58 42.94
N GLU A 523 29.51 11.14 43.62
CA GLU A 523 29.58 11.17 45.09
C GLU A 523 28.80 12.35 45.72
N SER A 524 28.47 13.38 44.93
CA SER A 524 27.78 14.57 45.45
C SER A 524 26.27 14.36 45.61
N PRO A 525 25.69 14.66 46.78
CA PRO A 525 24.24 14.69 46.99
C PRO A 525 23.49 15.59 45.99
N ASP A 526 24.12 16.67 45.54
CA ASP A 526 23.53 17.61 44.58
C ASP A 526 23.45 17.02 43.17
N SER A 527 24.37 16.12 42.79
CA SER A 527 24.38 15.45 41.49
C SER A 527 23.16 14.53 41.29
N PHE A 528 22.58 14.00 42.37
CA PHE A 528 21.32 13.26 42.31
C PHE A 528 20.11 14.11 41.93
N LYS A 529 20.20 15.45 41.99
CA LYS A 529 19.12 16.35 41.53
C LYS A 529 18.95 16.31 40.00
N ILE A 530 20.05 16.10 39.27
CA ILE A 530 20.05 16.05 37.80
C ILE A 530 20.18 14.63 37.24
N ILE A 531 20.46 13.63 38.09
CA ILE A 531 20.39 12.21 37.71
C ILE A 531 18.99 11.67 38.03
N LYS A 532 18.18 11.51 36.99
CA LYS A 532 16.77 11.15 37.09
C LYS A 532 16.51 9.71 36.64
N PRO A 533 15.50 9.00 37.17
CA PRO A 533 15.11 7.70 36.64
C PRO A 533 14.81 7.77 35.14
N LEU A 534 15.18 6.73 34.38
CA LEU A 534 14.97 6.64 32.94
C LEU A 534 14.01 5.51 32.60
N VAL A 535 12.99 5.81 31.80
CA VAL A 535 12.01 4.85 31.30
C VAL A 535 11.92 4.93 29.78
N SER A 536 12.07 3.78 29.11
CA SER A 536 11.78 3.62 27.69
C SER A 536 10.45 2.87 27.48
N GLY A 537 9.97 2.84 26.24
CA GLY A 537 8.81 2.03 25.86
C GLY A 537 9.00 0.54 26.14
N LYS A 538 10.24 0.03 26.07
CA LYS A 538 10.57 -1.34 26.48
C LYS A 538 10.47 -1.53 28.00
N ASP A 539 10.90 -0.54 28.78
CA ASP A 539 10.81 -0.63 30.25
C ASP A 539 9.35 -0.60 30.73
N ILE A 540 8.43 -0.02 29.95
CA ILE A 540 6.98 -0.08 30.22
C ILE A 540 6.40 -1.46 29.88
N THR A 541 6.72 -1.97 28.69
CA THR A 541 6.05 -3.15 28.11
C THR A 541 6.68 -4.49 28.50
N GLN A 542 7.96 -4.45 28.91
CA GLN A 542 8.81 -5.59 29.28
C GLN A 542 9.37 -5.37 30.69
N ARG A 543 10.45 -6.09 31.03
CA ARG A 543 11.14 -5.92 32.31
C ARG A 543 11.86 -4.57 32.37
N PRO A 544 11.62 -3.74 33.40
CA PRO A 544 12.34 -2.48 33.60
C PRO A 544 13.83 -2.71 33.82
N ARG A 545 14.68 -1.95 33.12
CA ARG A 545 16.15 -2.03 33.25
C ARG A 545 16.72 -1.22 34.42
N ALA A 546 15.89 -0.44 35.11
CA ALA A 546 16.28 0.43 36.23
C ALA A 546 17.44 1.39 35.89
N LEU A 547 17.39 1.99 34.70
CA LEU A 547 18.38 2.97 34.23
C LEU A 547 18.10 4.37 34.78
N SER A 548 19.09 5.26 34.67
CA SER A 548 18.93 6.68 34.97
C SER A 548 19.52 7.53 33.85
N ALA A 549 19.11 8.80 33.77
CA ALA A 549 19.55 9.76 32.78
C ALA A 549 20.06 11.04 33.44
N ILE A 550 21.12 11.61 32.86
CA ILE A 550 21.71 12.89 33.28
C ILE A 550 20.99 14.03 32.55
N ASP A 551 20.14 14.77 33.25
CA ASP A 551 19.31 15.86 32.72
C ASP A 551 19.89 17.23 33.06
N THR A 552 20.70 17.77 32.15
CA THR A 552 21.36 19.09 32.25
C THR A 552 20.53 20.24 31.66
N PHE A 553 19.23 20.02 31.42
CA PHE A 553 18.37 21.03 30.82
C PHE A 553 18.40 22.35 31.59
N GLY A 554 18.55 23.46 30.86
CA GLY A 554 18.65 24.81 31.43
C GLY A 554 20.02 25.21 31.97
N LEU A 555 21.02 24.31 31.93
CA LEU A 555 22.39 24.60 32.41
C LEU A 555 23.37 24.81 31.25
N SER A 556 24.26 25.79 31.42
CA SER A 556 25.42 25.99 30.55
C SER A 556 26.59 25.06 30.95
N PRO A 557 27.54 24.79 30.05
CA PRO A 557 28.73 23.98 30.36
C PRO A 557 29.52 24.52 31.55
N LYS A 558 29.54 25.85 31.71
CA LYS A 558 30.26 26.53 32.80
C LYS A 558 29.56 26.31 34.14
N GLU A 559 28.23 26.35 34.16
CA GLU A 559 27.45 26.03 35.36
C GLU A 559 27.58 24.57 35.74
N ILE A 560 27.50 23.65 34.77
CA ILE A 560 27.70 22.22 35.03
C ILE A 560 29.11 21.98 35.58
N LYS A 561 30.14 22.60 34.99
CA LYS A 561 31.53 22.47 35.48
C LYS A 561 31.71 22.98 36.92
N ASN A 562 31.03 24.06 37.28
CA ASN A 562 31.17 24.68 38.60
C ASN A 562 30.34 23.97 39.68
N GLN A 563 29.12 23.53 39.35
CA GLN A 563 28.16 22.95 40.30
C GLN A 563 28.22 21.41 40.34
N TYR A 564 28.59 20.77 39.22
CA TYR A 564 28.61 19.31 39.02
C TYR A 564 29.87 18.87 38.25
N PRO A 565 31.09 19.11 38.77
CA PRO A 565 32.34 18.87 38.05
C PRO A 565 32.52 17.43 37.56
N GLU A 566 32.05 16.44 38.33
CA GLU A 566 32.07 15.02 37.98
C GLU A 566 31.13 14.68 36.81
N ILE A 567 29.97 15.33 36.73
CA ILE A 567 29.02 15.17 35.62
C ILE A 567 29.55 15.87 34.38
N TYR A 568 30.13 17.07 34.53
CA TYR A 568 30.79 17.76 33.43
C TYR A 568 31.87 16.88 32.80
N GLN A 569 32.75 16.31 33.64
CA GLN A 569 33.82 15.42 33.18
C GLN A 569 33.26 14.16 32.50
N TRP A 570 32.24 13.54 33.08
CA TRP A 570 31.57 12.37 32.49
C TRP A 570 31.00 12.65 31.09
N LEU A 571 30.28 13.76 30.92
CA LEU A 571 29.72 14.15 29.63
C LEU A 571 30.83 14.54 28.64
N LEU A 572 31.88 15.20 29.11
CA LEU A 572 33.04 15.58 28.30
C LEU A 572 33.75 14.34 27.73
N ASP A 573 33.89 13.28 28.51
CA ASP A 573 34.62 12.07 28.11
C ASP A 573 33.77 11.12 27.27
N ARG A 574 32.44 11.09 27.49
CA ARG A 574 31.56 10.06 26.88
C ARG A 574 30.56 10.59 25.87
N VAL A 575 30.16 11.85 25.96
CA VAL A 575 29.15 12.43 25.07
C VAL A 575 29.79 13.34 24.03
N LYS A 576 30.71 14.22 24.44
CA LYS A 576 31.35 15.17 23.52
C LYS A 576 32.04 14.50 22.32
N PRO A 577 32.83 13.41 22.47
CA PRO A 577 33.48 12.77 21.33
C PRO A 577 32.48 12.17 20.33
N GLU A 578 31.37 11.61 20.82
CA GLU A 578 30.26 11.11 19.97
C GLU A 578 29.56 12.26 19.23
N ARG A 579 29.36 13.40 19.91
CA ARG A 579 28.70 14.59 19.35
C ARG A 579 29.54 15.29 18.30
N GLU A 580 30.85 15.42 18.51
CA GLU A 580 31.79 16.06 17.57
C GLU A 580 31.79 15.39 16.19
N GLN A 581 31.53 14.07 16.15
CA GLN A 581 31.41 13.30 14.90
C GLN A 581 30.04 13.43 14.21
N ASN A 582 29.03 14.02 14.86
CA ASN A 582 27.68 14.13 14.30
C ASN A 582 27.64 15.14 13.14
N SER A 583 26.93 14.88 12.04
CA SER A 583 26.86 15.82 10.91
C SER A 583 26.06 17.10 11.19
N VAL A 584 25.24 17.13 12.25
CA VAL A 584 24.40 18.27 12.61
C VAL A 584 25.14 19.21 13.55
N LEU A 585 25.44 20.43 13.07
CA LEU A 585 26.21 21.45 13.83
C LEU A 585 25.62 21.74 15.21
N SER A 586 24.30 21.94 15.33
CA SER A 586 23.67 22.25 16.62
C SER A 586 23.88 21.16 17.67
N LEU A 587 24.00 19.88 17.28
CA LEU A 587 24.28 18.79 18.22
C LEU A 587 25.74 18.78 18.68
N ARG A 588 26.67 19.32 17.90
CA ARG A 588 28.07 19.55 18.30
C ARG A 588 28.14 20.69 19.30
N ASP A 589 27.44 21.78 19.00
CA ASP A 589 27.48 23.02 19.78
C ASP A 589 26.76 22.89 21.13
N THR A 590 25.78 21.99 21.26
CA THR A 590 25.06 21.71 22.53
C THR A 590 25.33 20.28 23.03
N TRP A 591 26.57 19.81 22.95
CA TRP A 591 26.93 18.42 23.25
C TRP A 591 26.54 17.96 24.67
N TRP A 592 26.46 18.87 25.63
CA TRP A 592 26.12 18.59 27.03
C TRP A 592 24.63 18.42 27.29
N ALA A 593 23.77 18.64 26.30
CA ALA A 593 22.32 18.55 26.41
C ALA A 593 21.72 17.48 25.49
N TYR A 594 20.46 17.10 25.76
CA TYR A 594 19.70 16.20 24.91
C TYR A 594 19.45 16.84 23.53
N SER A 595 19.38 16.01 22.49
CA SER A 595 19.09 16.49 21.14
C SER A 595 17.67 17.07 20.98
N ARG A 596 16.71 16.56 21.76
CA ARG A 596 15.36 17.12 21.91
C ARG A 596 15.01 17.17 23.39
N THR A 597 15.08 18.36 23.95
CA THR A 597 14.85 18.66 25.37
C THR A 597 13.37 18.79 25.73
N ARG A 598 12.48 19.01 24.75
CA ARG A 598 11.03 19.18 24.93
C ARG A 598 10.69 20.32 25.89
N GLU A 599 11.39 21.44 25.77
CA GLU A 599 11.28 22.63 26.62
C GLU A 599 9.84 23.03 26.93
N THR A 600 9.01 23.28 25.91
CA THR A 600 7.60 23.68 26.09
C THR A 600 6.77 22.67 26.88
N PHE A 601 7.03 21.37 26.71
CA PHE A 601 6.31 20.32 27.43
C PHE A 601 6.77 20.17 28.88
N ARG A 602 8.01 20.57 29.22
CA ARG A 602 8.50 20.53 30.60
C ARG A 602 7.69 21.45 31.49
N GLU A 603 7.25 22.60 30.99
CA GLU A 603 6.36 23.52 31.71
C GLU A 603 5.04 22.85 32.10
N ALA A 604 4.44 22.06 31.20
CA ALA A 604 3.22 21.29 31.48
C ALA A 604 3.40 20.29 32.64
N LEU A 605 4.63 19.78 32.84
CA LEU A 605 4.96 18.83 33.90
C LEU A 605 5.40 19.47 35.23
N GLN A 606 5.85 20.74 35.25
CA GLN A 606 6.43 21.37 36.44
C GLN A 606 5.48 21.41 37.65
N ALA A 607 4.18 21.55 37.40
CA ALA A 607 3.16 21.61 38.45
C ALA A 607 2.48 20.25 38.73
N THR A 608 3.00 19.14 38.20
CA THR A 608 2.43 17.80 38.39
C THR A 608 3.41 16.86 39.07
N ASN A 609 2.91 15.94 39.90
CA ASN A 609 3.74 14.91 40.54
C ASN A 609 3.79 13.60 39.74
N LYS A 610 2.86 13.43 38.80
CA LYS A 610 2.68 12.23 37.98
C LYS A 610 2.24 12.62 36.56
N ALA A 611 2.66 11.83 35.59
CA ALA A 611 2.28 11.94 34.19
C ALA A 611 1.83 10.57 33.67
N ILE A 612 0.92 10.58 32.70
CA ILE A 612 0.51 9.36 32.00
C ILE A 612 1.53 9.11 30.88
N VAL A 613 1.94 7.85 30.70
CA VAL A 613 2.92 7.49 29.67
C VAL A 613 2.46 6.22 28.94
N THR A 614 2.71 6.18 27.62
CA THR A 614 2.59 4.97 26.79
C THR A 614 3.85 4.76 25.96
N SER A 615 4.13 3.52 25.57
CA SER A 615 5.20 3.23 24.61
C SER A 615 4.85 3.79 23.23
N LEU A 616 5.80 4.38 22.50
CA LEU A 616 5.56 4.91 21.15
C LEU A 616 5.13 3.79 20.19
N THR A 617 5.75 2.62 20.29
CA THR A 617 5.41 1.42 19.52
C THR A 617 5.11 0.28 20.48
N ALA A 618 3.97 -0.38 20.32
CA ALA A 618 3.57 -1.50 21.17
C ALA A 618 2.62 -2.47 20.45
N LYS A 619 2.72 -3.75 20.81
CA LYS A 619 1.72 -4.76 20.44
C LYS A 619 0.39 -4.47 21.15
N HIS A 620 0.42 -4.33 22.47
CA HIS A 620 -0.73 -3.93 23.28
C HIS A 620 -0.61 -2.47 23.70
N ARG A 621 -1.64 -1.68 23.44
CA ARG A 621 -1.72 -0.28 23.86
C ARG A 621 -2.07 -0.21 25.33
N VAL A 622 -1.13 0.28 26.14
CA VAL A 622 -1.30 0.45 27.59
C VAL A 622 -0.81 1.82 28.02
N PHE A 623 -1.48 2.38 29.02
CA PHE A 623 -1.13 3.64 29.66
C PHE A 623 -0.82 3.39 31.14
N VAL A 624 0.21 4.05 31.65
CA VAL A 624 0.72 3.86 33.02
C VAL A 624 1.03 5.19 33.68
N TRP A 625 0.96 5.22 35.02
CA TRP A 625 1.48 6.35 35.79
C TRP A 625 3.01 6.29 35.89
N VAL A 626 3.66 7.43 35.64
CA VAL A 626 5.08 7.65 35.89
C VAL A 626 5.25 8.94 36.70
N ASN A 627 6.23 8.99 37.60
CA ASN A 627 6.54 10.22 38.33
C ASN A 627 7.04 11.29 37.34
N SER A 628 6.58 12.54 37.45
CA SER A 628 6.93 13.63 36.54
C SER A 628 8.43 13.94 36.46
N ASN A 629 9.20 13.59 37.50
CA ASN A 629 10.66 13.71 37.52
C ASN A 629 11.40 12.57 36.78
N THR A 630 10.67 11.59 36.23
CA THR A 630 11.25 10.51 35.42
C THR A 630 11.48 11.00 33.99
N ILE A 631 12.67 10.72 33.45
CA ILE A 631 12.96 10.94 32.04
C ILE A 631 12.36 9.80 31.24
N CYS A 632 11.32 10.07 30.45
CA CYS A 632 10.80 9.12 29.48
C CYS A 632 11.46 9.38 28.11
N ASP A 633 12.14 8.38 27.54
CA ASP A 633 12.90 8.56 26.30
C ASP A 633 12.00 8.66 25.05
N SER A 634 12.60 8.97 23.90
CA SER A 634 11.89 9.15 22.62
C SER A 634 11.14 7.91 22.11
N THR A 635 11.23 6.77 22.80
CA THR A 635 10.40 5.58 22.54
C THR A 635 9.10 5.58 23.34
N THR A 636 8.72 6.71 23.94
CA THR A 636 7.49 6.90 24.71
C THR A 636 6.71 8.14 24.25
N VAL A 637 5.44 8.22 24.64
CA VAL A 637 4.59 9.41 24.57
C VAL A 637 4.08 9.72 25.97
N MET A 638 4.24 10.97 26.39
CA MET A 638 3.90 11.49 27.72
C MET A 638 2.68 12.42 27.62
N PHE A 639 1.84 12.40 28.65
CA PHE A 639 0.67 13.27 28.78
C PHE A 639 0.68 13.99 30.13
N ALA A 640 0.57 15.32 30.11
CA ALA A 640 0.56 16.19 31.28
C ALA A 640 -0.85 16.29 31.90
N LEU A 641 -1.47 15.14 32.14
CA LEU A 641 -2.81 14.98 32.71
C LEU A 641 -2.68 14.30 34.09
N PRO A 642 -2.67 15.04 35.21
CA PRO A 642 -2.39 14.48 36.53
C PRO A 642 -3.62 13.83 37.22
N VAL A 643 -4.75 13.72 36.50
CA VAL A 643 -6.03 13.22 37.05
C VAL A 643 -6.32 11.77 36.63
N ALA A 644 -6.91 11.00 37.55
CA ALA A 644 -7.18 9.58 37.35
C ALA A 644 -8.24 9.31 36.26
N GLN A 645 -9.26 10.16 36.16
CA GLN A 645 -10.27 9.99 35.10
C GLN A 645 -9.67 10.02 33.69
N SER A 646 -8.65 10.85 33.43
CA SER A 646 -7.96 10.89 32.14
C SER A 646 -7.17 9.61 31.86
N LEU A 647 -6.54 9.01 32.89
CA LEU A 647 -5.90 7.70 32.74
C LEU A 647 -6.93 6.63 32.36
N GLY A 648 -8.12 6.66 32.98
CA GLY A 648 -9.20 5.74 32.67
C GLY A 648 -9.69 5.88 31.24
N VAL A 649 -10.01 7.11 30.80
CA VAL A 649 -10.44 7.36 29.42
C VAL A 649 -9.37 6.92 28.41
N LEU A 650 -8.09 7.26 28.62
CA LEU A 650 -7.00 6.83 27.73
C LEU A 650 -6.79 5.30 27.74
N SER A 651 -7.03 4.64 28.87
CA SER A 651 -6.88 3.19 29.01
C SER A 651 -8.08 2.39 28.47
N SER A 652 -9.19 3.06 28.17
CA SER A 652 -10.42 2.42 27.67
C SER A 652 -10.29 1.91 26.24
N ARG A 653 -11.11 0.91 25.91
CA ARG A 653 -11.31 0.41 24.55
C ARG A 653 -11.70 1.50 23.57
N VAL A 654 -12.45 2.53 24.00
CA VAL A 654 -12.83 3.66 23.14
C VAL A 654 -11.59 4.39 22.62
N HIS A 655 -10.69 4.80 23.53
CA HIS A 655 -9.47 5.48 23.13
C HIS A 655 -8.48 4.54 22.42
N VAL A 656 -8.38 3.28 22.84
CA VAL A 656 -7.51 2.33 22.16
C VAL A 656 -7.96 2.11 20.72
N SER A 657 -9.25 1.87 20.46
CA SER A 657 -9.81 1.75 19.11
C SER A 657 -9.51 2.98 18.26
N TRP A 658 -9.71 4.18 18.81
CA TRP A 658 -9.32 5.43 18.15
C TRP A 658 -7.82 5.47 17.82
N SER A 659 -6.96 5.15 18.79
CA SER A 659 -5.51 5.20 18.60
C SER A 659 -5.00 4.16 17.60
N LEU A 660 -5.65 3.00 17.50
CA LEU A 660 -5.35 1.96 16.51
C LEU A 660 -5.80 2.37 15.10
N PHE A 661 -6.89 3.13 15.01
CA PHE A 661 -7.43 3.67 13.77
C PHE A 661 -6.62 4.87 13.24
N ALA A 662 -6.33 5.86 14.10
CA ALA A 662 -5.67 7.10 13.74
C ALA A 662 -4.13 7.02 13.77
N GLY A 663 -3.58 6.02 14.48
CA GLY A 663 -2.14 5.79 14.62
C GLY A 663 -1.48 5.16 13.39
N GLY A 664 -0.15 5.00 13.46
CA GLY A 664 0.63 4.30 12.44
C GLY A 664 0.90 2.83 12.80
N ARG A 665 1.58 2.11 11.92
CA ARG A 665 2.12 0.76 12.20
C ARG A 665 3.61 0.66 11.83
N LEU A 666 4.35 -0.21 12.50
CA LEU A 666 5.80 -0.37 12.27
C LEU A 666 6.27 -1.82 12.41
N GLY A 667 7.18 -2.24 11.53
CA GLY A 667 7.90 -3.52 11.62
C GLY A 667 7.17 -4.74 11.06
N ILE A 668 7.83 -5.90 11.12
CA ILE A 668 7.33 -7.20 10.60
C ILE A 668 6.05 -7.65 11.32
N GLY A 669 5.92 -7.34 12.62
CA GLY A 669 4.72 -7.63 13.42
C GLY A 669 3.56 -6.66 13.25
N ASN A 670 3.73 -5.59 12.46
CA ASN A 670 2.74 -4.54 12.24
C ASN A 670 2.26 -3.86 13.55
N ASP A 671 3.18 -3.69 14.51
CA ASP A 671 2.91 -3.16 15.84
C ASP A 671 2.34 -1.73 15.77
N SER A 672 1.39 -1.41 16.66
CA SER A 672 0.77 -0.08 16.72
C SER A 672 1.78 0.97 17.13
N ARG A 673 1.88 2.03 16.33
CA ARG A 673 2.66 3.24 16.62
C ARG A 673 1.74 4.40 16.97
N TYR A 674 1.84 4.91 18.18
CA TYR A 674 1.04 6.03 18.67
C TYR A 674 1.54 7.35 18.07
N ASN A 675 0.68 8.06 17.36
CA ASN A 675 0.98 9.40 16.85
C ASN A 675 0.27 10.41 17.76
N LYS A 676 1.01 11.17 18.59
CA LYS A 676 0.38 12.08 19.56
C LYS A 676 -0.63 13.03 18.91
N THR A 677 -0.35 13.52 17.70
CA THR A 677 -1.20 14.48 17.01
C THR A 677 -2.49 13.83 16.52
N LEU A 678 -2.40 12.67 15.89
CA LEU A 678 -3.59 11.99 15.37
C LEU A 678 -4.36 11.16 16.41
N CYS A 679 -3.69 10.66 17.44
CA CYS A 679 -4.30 9.78 18.44
C CYS A 679 -4.80 10.55 19.65
N PHE A 680 -4.17 11.67 20.03
CA PHE A 680 -4.53 12.43 21.23
C PHE A 680 -5.05 13.83 20.89
N GLU A 681 -4.34 14.63 20.09
CA GLU A 681 -4.74 16.03 19.83
C GLU A 681 -6.06 16.16 19.04
N THR A 682 -6.53 15.10 18.39
CA THR A 682 -7.85 15.03 17.73
C THR A 682 -8.89 14.21 18.50
N PHE A 683 -8.53 13.59 19.63
CA PHE A 683 -9.43 12.69 20.35
C PHE A 683 -10.49 13.47 21.16
N PRO A 684 -11.79 13.32 20.88
CA PRO A 684 -12.82 14.03 21.61
C PRO A 684 -13.14 13.34 22.94
N PHE A 685 -12.66 13.90 24.05
CA PHE A 685 -12.94 13.37 25.40
C PHE A 685 -14.45 13.40 25.74
N PRO A 686 -14.94 12.44 26.54
CA PRO A 686 -16.33 12.46 27.01
C PRO A 686 -16.53 13.58 28.02
N THR A 687 -17.77 14.04 28.15
CA THR A 687 -18.14 14.95 29.24
C THR A 687 -18.36 14.12 30.49
N LEU A 688 -17.56 14.34 31.53
CA LEU A 688 -17.64 13.54 32.76
C LEU A 688 -18.47 14.26 33.83
N SER A 689 -19.49 13.58 34.35
CA SER A 689 -20.11 13.99 35.62
C SER A 689 -19.14 13.70 36.79
N PRO A 690 -19.28 14.37 37.94
CA PRO A 690 -18.45 14.07 39.12
C PRO A 690 -18.49 12.59 39.53
N GLU A 691 -19.67 11.96 39.46
CA GLU A 691 -19.86 10.55 39.82
C GLU A 691 -19.17 9.60 38.83
N ASN A 692 -19.42 9.75 37.52
CA ASN A 692 -18.80 8.91 36.50
C ASN A 692 -17.29 9.15 36.41
N GLY A 693 -16.84 10.40 36.59
CA GLY A 693 -15.43 10.76 36.66
C GLY A 693 -14.71 10.06 37.81
N SER A 694 -15.30 10.06 39.02
CA SER A 694 -14.73 9.34 40.18
C SER A 694 -14.62 7.84 39.90
N LYS A 695 -15.69 7.22 39.42
CA LYS A 695 -15.73 5.78 39.10
C LYS A 695 -14.66 5.40 38.07
N ILE A 696 -14.56 6.13 36.97
CA ILE A 696 -13.54 5.90 35.92
C ILE A 696 -12.13 6.09 36.50
N GLY A 697 -11.93 7.10 37.35
CA GLY A 697 -10.65 7.35 38.02
C GLY A 697 -10.23 6.22 38.96
N GLU A 698 -11.15 5.75 39.81
CA GLU A 698 -10.91 4.66 40.75
C GLU A 698 -10.54 3.36 40.02
N LEU A 699 -11.28 3.00 38.96
CA LEU A 699 -10.98 1.82 38.13
C LEU A 699 -9.60 1.94 37.47
N ALA A 700 -9.25 3.12 36.95
CA ALA A 700 -7.95 3.37 36.34
C ALA A 700 -6.79 3.20 37.34
N GLU A 701 -6.95 3.71 38.56
CA GLU A 701 -5.96 3.57 39.63
C GLU A 701 -5.85 2.11 40.09
N GLN A 702 -6.96 1.38 40.22
CA GLN A 702 -6.95 -0.04 40.52
C GLN A 702 -6.21 -0.85 39.46
N ILE A 703 -6.43 -0.57 38.17
CA ILE A 703 -5.74 -1.26 37.07
C ILE A 703 -4.23 -0.95 37.06
N ASP A 704 -3.82 0.31 37.25
CA ASP A 704 -2.40 0.68 37.35
C ASP A 704 -1.71 0.07 38.58
N TYR A 705 -2.37 0.15 39.74
CA TYR A 705 -1.89 -0.45 40.98
C TYR A 705 -1.77 -1.97 40.87
N HIS A 706 -2.78 -2.65 40.33
CA HIS A 706 -2.79 -4.10 40.14
C HIS A 706 -1.60 -4.56 39.31
N ARG A 707 -1.40 -3.93 38.15
CA ARG A 707 -0.28 -4.23 37.24
C ARG A 707 1.06 -4.09 37.96
N LYS A 708 1.29 -2.95 38.62
CA LYS A 708 2.55 -2.67 39.33
C LYS A 708 2.80 -3.64 40.48
N ARG A 709 1.77 -3.95 41.27
CA ARG A 709 1.86 -4.91 42.38
C ARG A 709 2.25 -6.31 41.88
N GLN A 710 1.58 -6.81 40.85
CA GLN A 710 1.87 -8.15 40.32
C GLN A 710 3.26 -8.22 39.67
N GLN A 711 3.72 -7.17 38.98
CA GLN A 711 5.09 -7.11 38.44
C GLN A 711 6.17 -7.01 39.53
N ALA A 712 5.85 -6.38 40.67
CA ALA A 712 6.76 -6.33 41.82
C ALA A 712 6.88 -7.68 42.54
N GLU A 713 5.76 -8.41 42.68
CA GLU A 713 5.72 -9.76 43.26
C GLU A 713 6.33 -10.82 42.34
N HIS A 714 6.20 -10.64 41.01
CA HIS A 714 6.66 -11.57 39.99
C HIS A 714 7.54 -10.87 38.94
N PRO A 715 8.87 -10.76 39.16
CA PRO A 715 9.76 -9.97 38.30
C PRO A 715 9.87 -10.41 36.84
N ASP A 716 9.51 -11.65 36.52
CA ASP A 716 9.48 -12.19 35.15
C ASP A 716 8.16 -11.89 34.41
N LEU A 717 7.16 -11.34 35.12
CA LEU A 717 5.87 -10.96 34.56
C LEU A 717 5.99 -9.64 33.79
N THR A 718 5.65 -9.67 32.50
CA THR A 718 5.68 -8.50 31.61
C THR A 718 4.26 -8.08 31.26
N LEU A 719 4.03 -6.77 31.04
CA LEU A 719 2.73 -6.30 30.56
C LEU A 719 2.36 -6.95 29.22
N THR A 720 3.34 -7.08 28.30
CA THR A 720 3.08 -7.77 27.03
C THR A 720 2.60 -9.22 27.27
N GLY A 721 3.22 -9.94 28.20
CA GLY A 721 2.78 -11.29 28.58
C GLY A 721 1.37 -11.33 29.17
N MET A 722 1.07 -10.43 30.11
CA MET A 722 -0.24 -10.33 30.75
C MET A 722 -1.36 -10.07 29.72
N TYR A 723 -1.17 -9.08 28.83
CA TYR A 723 -2.20 -8.72 27.85
C TYR A 723 -2.32 -9.71 26.70
N ASN A 724 -1.26 -10.45 26.33
CA ASN A 724 -1.38 -11.58 25.41
C ASN A 724 -2.36 -12.63 25.95
N VAL A 725 -2.18 -13.02 27.22
CA VAL A 725 -3.04 -14.02 27.87
C VAL A 725 -4.44 -13.46 28.11
N LEU A 726 -4.58 -12.18 28.44
CA LEU A 726 -5.87 -11.52 28.60
C LEU A 726 -6.72 -11.57 27.31
N GLU A 727 -6.13 -11.27 26.16
CA GLU A 727 -6.84 -11.34 24.87
C GLU A 727 -7.23 -12.79 24.53
N LYS A 728 -6.37 -13.77 24.83
CA LYS A 728 -6.72 -15.20 24.68
C LYS A 728 -7.89 -15.63 25.56
N LEU A 729 -7.92 -15.15 26.81
CA LEU A 729 -9.04 -15.40 27.73
C LEU A 729 -10.36 -14.81 27.20
N ARG A 730 -10.31 -13.63 26.56
CA ARG A 730 -11.48 -13.02 25.91
C ARG A 730 -11.91 -13.76 24.64
N ALA A 731 -10.96 -14.33 23.91
CA ALA A 731 -11.24 -15.16 22.72
C ALA A 731 -11.72 -16.59 23.06
N GLY A 732 -11.60 -17.03 24.33
CA GLY A 732 -11.95 -18.38 24.75
C GLY A 732 -10.94 -19.44 24.32
N GLU A 733 -9.70 -19.05 24.04
CA GLU A 733 -8.63 -19.96 23.63
C GLU A 733 -8.06 -20.76 24.80
N GLU A 734 -7.61 -21.99 24.55
CA GLU A 734 -6.92 -22.80 25.56
C GLU A 734 -5.53 -22.23 25.90
N LEU A 735 -5.25 -22.11 27.20
CA LEU A 735 -3.96 -21.63 27.69
C LEU A 735 -2.92 -22.75 27.79
N THR A 736 -1.72 -22.50 27.28
CA THR A 736 -0.55 -23.35 27.48
C THR A 736 -0.10 -23.34 28.95
N ALA A 737 0.79 -24.27 29.34
CA ALA A 737 1.32 -24.33 30.72
C ALA A 737 1.97 -23.00 31.16
N LYS A 738 2.76 -22.37 30.29
CA LYS A 738 3.37 -21.06 30.56
C LYS A 738 2.32 -19.95 30.72
N GLU A 739 1.28 -19.96 29.89
CA GLU A 739 0.21 -18.96 29.94
C GLU A 739 -0.68 -19.14 31.16
N LYS A 740 -0.89 -20.37 31.64
CA LYS A 740 -1.55 -20.64 32.93
C LYS A 740 -0.76 -20.05 34.10
N THR A 741 0.57 -20.16 34.09
CA THR A 741 1.42 -19.51 35.08
C THR A 741 1.27 -17.99 35.04
N ILE A 742 1.29 -17.38 33.85
CA ILE A 742 1.07 -15.93 33.67
C ILE A 742 -0.34 -15.52 34.11
N HIS A 743 -1.35 -16.34 33.84
CA HIS A 743 -2.74 -16.11 34.26
C HIS A 743 -2.86 -16.05 35.78
N GLN A 744 -2.23 -17.00 36.48
CA GLN A 744 -2.22 -17.06 37.93
C GLN A 744 -1.39 -15.93 38.56
N GLN A 745 -0.15 -15.73 38.10
CA GLN A 745 0.75 -14.69 38.62
C GLN A 745 0.31 -13.27 38.28
N GLY A 746 -0.41 -13.08 37.17
CA GLY A 746 -0.96 -11.78 36.79
C GLY A 746 -2.37 -11.53 37.32
N LEU A 747 -3.00 -12.53 37.94
CA LEU A 747 -4.39 -12.51 38.38
C LEU A 747 -5.33 -11.96 37.28
N LEU A 748 -5.20 -12.49 36.05
CA LEU A 748 -5.76 -11.80 34.88
C LEU A 748 -7.30 -11.85 34.82
N SER A 749 -7.95 -12.73 35.58
CA SER A 749 -9.41 -12.70 35.69
C SER A 749 -9.91 -11.40 36.33
N LEU A 750 -9.23 -10.94 37.39
CA LEU A 750 -9.51 -9.65 38.03
C LEU A 750 -9.14 -8.49 37.11
N LEU A 751 -7.98 -8.57 36.45
CA LEU A 751 -7.57 -7.54 35.49
C LEU A 751 -8.59 -7.41 34.34
N ARG A 752 -9.17 -8.53 33.87
CA ARG A 752 -10.22 -8.55 32.86
C ARG A 752 -11.46 -7.82 33.34
N GLU A 753 -11.95 -8.17 34.53
CA GLU A 753 -13.14 -7.56 35.15
C GLU A 753 -12.97 -6.05 35.30
N LEU A 754 -11.82 -5.60 35.83
CA LEU A 754 -11.52 -4.17 35.96
C LEU A 754 -11.53 -3.43 34.62
N HIS A 755 -10.98 -4.03 33.55
CA HIS A 755 -11.03 -3.44 32.21
C HIS A 755 -12.44 -3.43 31.64
N ASP A 756 -13.22 -4.49 31.84
CA ASP A 756 -14.60 -4.57 31.35
C ASP A 756 -15.49 -3.54 32.06
N GLU A 757 -15.30 -3.33 33.36
CA GLU A 757 -15.96 -2.27 34.14
C GLU A 757 -15.52 -0.87 33.70
N LEU A 758 -14.22 -0.67 33.45
CA LEU A 758 -13.69 0.60 32.95
C LEU A 758 -14.29 0.94 31.59
N ASP A 759 -14.29 -0.02 30.66
CA ASP A 759 -14.84 0.16 29.33
C ASP A 759 -16.33 0.51 29.41
N SER A 760 -17.09 -0.23 30.23
CA SER A 760 -18.52 0.04 30.45
C SER A 760 -18.78 1.45 30.97
N ALA A 761 -18.03 1.89 31.99
CA ALA A 761 -18.17 3.22 32.57
C ALA A 761 -17.81 4.34 31.56
N VAL A 762 -16.82 4.10 30.70
CA VAL A 762 -16.45 5.06 29.65
C VAL A 762 -17.51 5.11 28.55
N PHE A 763 -18.03 3.98 28.07
CA PHE A 763 -19.15 3.97 27.12
C PHE A 763 -20.39 4.68 27.67
N GLU A 764 -20.71 4.46 28.95
CA GLU A 764 -21.79 5.16 29.66
C GLU A 764 -21.55 6.67 29.69
N ALA A 765 -20.32 7.13 29.93
CA ALA A 765 -19.98 8.55 29.89
C ALA A 765 -20.12 9.20 28.50
N TYR A 766 -20.04 8.41 27.42
CA TYR A 766 -20.37 8.87 26.07
C TYR A 766 -21.87 8.73 25.73
N GLY A 767 -22.65 8.04 26.55
CA GLY A 767 -24.04 7.67 26.26
C GLY A 767 -24.17 6.56 25.20
N TRP A 768 -23.16 5.71 25.04
CA TRP A 768 -23.07 4.67 24.00
C TRP A 768 -23.16 3.25 24.59
N SER A 769 -24.09 3.03 25.52
CA SER A 769 -24.30 1.71 26.15
C SER A 769 -24.71 0.63 25.14
N ASP A 770 -25.32 1.01 24.02
CA ASP A 770 -25.66 0.13 22.90
C ASP A 770 -24.41 -0.52 22.26
N LEU A 771 -23.30 0.24 22.18
CA LEU A 771 -22.02 -0.28 21.71
C LEU A 771 -21.30 -1.07 22.81
N ALA A 772 -21.51 -0.73 24.08
CA ALA A 772 -20.92 -1.45 25.20
C ALA A 772 -21.36 -2.93 25.21
N GLU A 773 -22.65 -3.21 24.97
CA GLU A 773 -23.20 -4.57 24.89
C GLU A 773 -22.50 -5.44 23.83
N LYS A 774 -22.04 -4.81 22.74
CA LYS A 774 -21.40 -5.50 21.61
C LYS A 774 -19.88 -5.62 21.76
N LEU A 775 -19.23 -4.70 22.48
CA LEU A 775 -17.78 -4.55 22.50
C LEU A 775 -17.11 -4.87 23.84
N VAL A 776 -17.77 -4.67 24.98
CA VAL A 776 -17.14 -4.94 26.29
C VAL A 776 -16.89 -6.44 26.47
N GLY A 777 -15.74 -6.81 27.04
CA GLY A 777 -15.36 -8.22 27.26
C GLY A 777 -14.91 -9.00 26.03
N LYS A 778 -15.10 -8.47 24.81
CA LYS A 778 -14.67 -9.10 23.55
C LYS A 778 -13.17 -8.93 23.29
N PRO A 779 -12.50 -9.82 22.55
CA PRO A 779 -11.10 -9.64 22.17
C PRO A 779 -10.90 -8.41 21.26
N GLY A 780 -9.65 -7.97 21.14
CA GLY A 780 -9.24 -6.83 20.32
C GLY A 780 -9.32 -5.46 21.03
N ALA A 781 -9.45 -5.43 22.36
CA ALA A 781 -9.57 -4.17 23.09
C ALA A 781 -8.23 -3.45 23.25
N THR A 782 -7.12 -4.18 23.28
CA THR A 782 -5.78 -3.60 23.52
C THR A 782 -4.83 -3.72 22.34
N THR A 783 -5.17 -4.55 21.35
CA THR A 783 -4.38 -4.84 20.16
C THR A 783 -5.32 -5.05 18.96
N PRO A 784 -4.91 -4.78 17.71
CA PRO A 784 -5.71 -5.11 16.55
C PRO A 784 -6.07 -6.60 16.53
N LEU A 785 -7.35 -6.91 16.27
CA LEU A 785 -7.86 -8.26 16.03
C LEU A 785 -8.17 -8.41 14.53
N PRO A 786 -7.39 -9.20 13.76
CA PRO A 786 -7.63 -9.39 12.33
C PRO A 786 -8.92 -10.18 12.03
N ASP A 787 -9.14 -11.28 12.76
CA ASP A 787 -10.23 -12.23 12.52
C ASP A 787 -11.40 -12.01 13.48
N LYS A 788 -12.07 -10.85 13.39
CA LYS A 788 -13.22 -10.53 14.25
C LYS A 788 -14.56 -10.87 13.59
N PRO A 789 -15.59 -11.26 14.38
CA PRO A 789 -16.96 -11.45 13.86
C PRO A 789 -17.50 -10.19 13.18
N ALA A 790 -18.35 -10.35 12.17
CA ALA A 790 -18.95 -9.24 11.42
C ALA A 790 -19.65 -8.22 12.34
N GLU A 791 -20.45 -8.72 13.30
CA GLU A 791 -21.14 -7.87 14.28
C GLU A 791 -20.18 -7.00 15.12
N GLN A 792 -19.01 -7.56 15.49
CA GLN A 792 -18.00 -6.80 16.22
C GLN A 792 -17.32 -5.76 15.29
N ALA A 793 -17.06 -6.11 14.03
CA ALA A 793 -16.48 -5.18 13.06
C ALA A 793 -17.41 -3.99 12.81
N GLU A 794 -18.70 -4.23 12.63
CA GLU A 794 -19.73 -3.19 12.47
C GLU A 794 -19.82 -2.28 13.71
N ALA A 795 -19.80 -2.86 14.91
CA ALA A 795 -19.84 -2.07 16.14
C ALA A 795 -18.58 -1.20 16.34
N GLU A 796 -17.40 -1.69 15.95
CA GLU A 796 -16.17 -0.89 15.99
C GLU A 796 -16.15 0.21 14.92
N GLU A 797 -16.71 -0.04 13.73
CA GLU A 797 -16.86 0.98 12.69
C GLU A 797 -17.83 2.08 13.13
N GLU A 798 -18.98 1.71 13.69
CA GLU A 798 -19.95 2.64 14.28
C GLU A 798 -19.32 3.48 15.40
N LEU A 799 -18.53 2.86 16.29
CA LEU A 799 -17.77 3.58 17.33
C LEU A 799 -16.86 4.66 16.71
N LEU A 800 -16.11 4.31 15.67
CA LEU A 800 -15.21 5.26 15.01
C LEU A 800 -15.97 6.39 14.29
N MET A 801 -17.11 6.07 13.67
CA MET A 801 -17.97 7.10 13.06
C MET A 801 -18.49 8.09 14.10
N ARG A 802 -18.99 7.61 15.24
CA ARG A 802 -19.46 8.46 16.35
C ARG A 802 -18.35 9.34 16.90
N LEU A 803 -17.13 8.81 17.03
CA LEU A 803 -15.96 9.59 17.47
C LEU A 803 -15.57 10.68 16.47
N VAL A 804 -15.60 10.40 15.16
CA VAL A 804 -15.31 11.42 14.13
C VAL A 804 -16.37 12.52 14.13
N GLU A 805 -17.65 12.18 14.25
CA GLU A 805 -18.72 13.17 14.34
C GLU A 805 -18.61 13.99 15.63
N LEU A 806 -18.28 13.35 16.76
CA LEU A 806 -18.07 14.06 18.02
C LEU A 806 -16.87 15.01 17.94
N ASN A 807 -15.76 14.62 17.31
CA ASN A 807 -14.62 15.51 17.05
C ASN A 807 -15.05 16.76 16.26
N LYS A 808 -15.86 16.58 15.22
CA LYS A 808 -16.39 17.68 14.42
C LYS A 808 -17.30 18.60 15.24
N GLN A 809 -18.13 18.04 16.11
CA GLN A 809 -18.94 18.82 17.05
C GLN A 809 -18.06 19.62 18.01
N ARG A 810 -17.03 19.00 18.63
CA ARG A 810 -16.06 19.69 19.49
C ARG A 810 -15.37 20.84 18.79
N ALA A 811 -14.90 20.63 17.56
CA ALA A 811 -14.24 21.66 16.78
C ALA A 811 -15.17 22.84 16.46
N GLN A 812 -16.48 22.59 16.27
CA GLN A 812 -17.48 23.65 16.10
C GLN A 812 -17.74 24.40 17.41
N GLU A 813 -17.79 23.71 18.54
CA GLU A 813 -17.89 24.32 19.88
C GLU A 813 -16.69 25.24 20.15
N GLU A 814 -15.47 24.76 19.91
CA GLU A 814 -14.23 25.53 20.10
C GLU A 814 -14.17 26.74 19.17
N ALA A 815 -14.57 26.59 17.90
CA ALA A 815 -14.67 27.72 16.96
C ALA A 815 -15.70 28.80 17.39
N GLN A 816 -16.67 28.43 18.23
CA GLN A 816 -17.64 29.35 18.84
C GLN A 816 -17.16 29.89 20.20
N GLY A 817 -15.97 29.50 20.66
CA GLY A 817 -15.37 29.91 21.92
C GLY A 817 -15.68 29.01 23.12
N LEU A 818 -16.45 27.93 22.94
CA LEU A 818 -16.74 26.95 24.00
C LEU A 818 -15.66 25.86 24.01
N ILE A 819 -14.56 26.12 24.72
CA ILE A 819 -13.44 25.17 24.81
C ILE A 819 -13.54 24.36 26.11
N ARG A 820 -13.60 23.03 25.99
CA ARG A 820 -13.69 22.10 27.12
C ARG A 820 -12.30 21.68 27.59
N TRP A 821 -11.55 22.63 28.13
CA TRP A 821 -10.18 22.43 28.60
C TRP A 821 -10.04 21.21 29.52
N LEU A 822 -9.14 20.28 29.17
CA LEU A 822 -8.84 19.12 30.02
C LEU A 822 -8.04 19.52 31.27
N ARG A 823 -7.25 20.60 31.15
CA ARG A 823 -6.45 21.14 32.24
C ARG A 823 -6.48 22.68 32.23
N PRO A 824 -7.62 23.29 32.60
CA PRO A 824 -7.83 24.73 32.50
C PRO A 824 -6.78 25.54 33.25
N GLU A 825 -6.33 25.07 34.41
CA GLU A 825 -5.35 25.77 35.25
C GLU A 825 -3.96 25.92 34.60
N TYR A 826 -3.68 25.13 33.55
CA TYR A 826 -2.45 25.23 32.76
C TYR A 826 -2.70 25.84 31.37
N GLN A 827 -3.77 25.43 30.70
CA GLN A 827 -4.04 25.84 29.32
C GLN A 827 -4.67 27.23 29.22
N ALA A 828 -5.50 27.61 30.19
CA ALA A 828 -6.26 28.86 30.18
C ALA A 828 -6.46 29.42 31.61
N PRO A 829 -5.38 29.81 32.32
CA PRO A 829 -5.44 30.23 33.72
C PRO A 829 -6.30 31.48 33.95
N ASP A 830 -6.48 32.32 32.93
CA ASP A 830 -7.25 33.57 32.99
C ASP A 830 -8.70 33.44 32.45
N ALA A 831 -9.12 32.24 32.01
CA ALA A 831 -10.45 32.03 31.44
C ALA A 831 -11.51 31.68 32.49
N ILE A 832 -12.66 32.36 32.46
CA ILE A 832 -13.83 32.03 33.29
C ILE A 832 -14.59 30.89 32.59
N GLN A 833 -14.63 29.70 33.19
CA GLN A 833 -15.43 28.60 32.67
C GLN A 833 -16.93 28.92 32.76
N GLN A 834 -17.63 28.83 31.63
CA GLN A 834 -19.08 28.63 31.65
C GLN A 834 -19.34 27.16 31.90
N GLU A 835 -20.01 26.83 33.02
CA GLU A 835 -20.59 25.50 33.22
C GLU A 835 -21.58 25.24 32.08
N ALA A 836 -21.25 24.31 31.20
CA ALA A 836 -22.17 23.86 30.17
C ALA A 836 -23.31 23.10 30.88
N ASP A 837 -24.48 23.73 30.96
CA ASP A 837 -25.71 23.12 31.43
C ASP A 837 -25.91 21.74 30.78
N ILE A 838 -26.19 20.73 31.62
CA ILE A 838 -26.63 19.41 31.21
C ILE A 838 -28.09 19.55 30.73
N ALA A 839 -28.26 20.08 29.52
CA ALA A 839 -29.49 19.95 28.77
C ALA A 839 -29.30 18.86 27.73
N ILE A 840 -29.73 17.64 28.07
CA ILE A 840 -30.04 16.62 27.07
C ILE A 840 -31.20 17.19 26.27
N ALA A 841 -30.90 17.86 25.17
CA ALA A 841 -31.91 18.17 24.17
C ALA A 841 -32.29 16.85 23.52
N GLU A 842 -33.45 16.31 23.91
CA GLU A 842 -34.24 15.39 23.07
C GLU A 842 -34.65 16.13 21.80
N GLY A 843 -33.68 16.39 20.92
CA GLY A 843 -33.92 16.82 19.57
C GLY A 843 -34.33 15.60 18.78
N ALA A 844 -35.64 15.41 18.62
CA ALA A 844 -36.20 14.46 17.66
C ALA A 844 -35.37 14.49 16.37
N VAL A 845 -34.78 13.33 16.06
CA VAL A 845 -34.04 13.08 14.83
C VAL A 845 -34.97 13.38 13.67
N SER A 846 -34.87 14.59 13.12
CA SER A 846 -35.34 14.84 11.77
C SER A 846 -34.44 14.02 10.87
N PRO A 847 -34.98 13.12 10.03
CA PRO A 847 -34.17 12.28 9.16
C PRO A 847 -33.25 13.16 8.32
N PRO A 848 -32.02 12.69 8.01
CA PRO A 848 -31.04 13.48 7.29
C PRO A 848 -31.69 14.04 6.03
N LYS A 849 -31.66 15.37 5.89
CA LYS A 849 -32.03 16.04 4.64
C LYS A 849 -31.10 15.46 3.59
N ALA A 850 -31.67 14.63 2.72
CA ALA A 850 -31.00 14.05 1.57
C ALA A 850 -30.18 15.16 0.88
N ALA A 851 -28.92 14.86 0.61
CA ALA A 851 -28.02 15.72 -0.14
C ALA A 851 -28.79 16.29 -1.35
N ALA A 852 -28.73 17.61 -1.52
CA ALA A 852 -29.44 18.31 -2.58
C ALA A 852 -29.22 17.60 -3.91
N ALA A 853 -30.32 17.06 -4.47
CA ALA A 853 -30.30 16.32 -5.71
C ALA A 853 -29.67 17.17 -6.81
N LYS A 854 -28.59 16.66 -7.41
CA LYS A 854 -28.19 17.06 -8.77
C LYS A 854 -29.44 17.02 -9.65
N GLY A 855 -29.65 18.02 -10.48
CA GLY A 855 -30.82 18.08 -11.37
C GLY A 855 -31.02 16.75 -12.10
N LYS A 856 -32.28 16.30 -12.20
CA LYS A 856 -32.67 14.99 -12.76
C LYS A 856 -31.88 14.67 -14.04
N ALA A 857 -31.37 13.45 -14.17
CA ALA A 857 -30.62 13.03 -15.36
C ALA A 857 -31.55 12.92 -16.58
N THR A 858 -31.02 13.16 -17.78
CA THR A 858 -31.75 12.87 -19.02
C THR A 858 -31.60 11.38 -19.31
N PHE A 859 -32.70 10.66 -19.60
CA PHE A 859 -32.61 9.23 -19.93
C PHE A 859 -31.93 9.05 -21.30
N PRO A 860 -30.94 8.15 -21.43
CA PRO A 860 -30.18 7.99 -22.68
C PRO A 860 -31.04 7.55 -23.86
N LYS A 861 -30.57 7.82 -25.08
CA LYS A 861 -31.33 7.52 -26.32
C LYS A 861 -31.01 6.14 -26.89
N THR A 862 -29.80 5.62 -26.70
CA THR A 862 -29.37 4.32 -27.23
C THR A 862 -29.62 3.23 -26.19
N LEU A 863 -29.94 2.01 -26.64
CA LEU A 863 -30.23 0.88 -25.74
C LEU A 863 -29.04 0.52 -24.82
N PRO A 864 -27.79 0.47 -25.29
CA PRO A 864 -26.65 0.19 -24.41
C PRO A 864 -26.47 1.25 -23.31
N GLU A 865 -26.59 2.54 -23.64
CA GLU A 865 -26.49 3.62 -22.65
C GLU A 865 -27.65 3.58 -21.65
N GLN A 866 -28.85 3.18 -22.08
CA GLN A 866 -30.00 2.99 -21.18
C GLN A 866 -29.71 1.88 -20.17
N LEU A 867 -29.23 0.71 -20.62
CA LEU A 867 -28.88 -0.40 -19.75
C LEU A 867 -27.76 -0.04 -18.77
N LYS A 868 -26.72 0.65 -19.26
CA LYS A 868 -25.65 1.19 -18.42
C LYS A 868 -26.20 2.13 -17.33
N ALA A 869 -27.05 3.09 -17.69
CA ALA A 869 -27.62 4.04 -16.73
C ALA A 869 -28.51 3.35 -15.68
N LEU A 870 -29.26 2.32 -16.08
CA LEU A 870 -30.05 1.49 -15.16
C LEU A 870 -29.15 0.74 -14.18
N ARG A 871 -28.09 0.09 -14.69
CA ARG A 871 -27.11 -0.64 -13.88
C ARG A 871 -26.37 0.27 -12.90
N GLU A 872 -25.87 1.41 -13.34
CA GLU A 872 -25.19 2.39 -12.47
C GLU A 872 -26.11 2.94 -11.37
N THR A 873 -27.41 3.08 -11.65
CA THR A 873 -28.36 3.56 -10.64
C THR A 873 -28.70 2.46 -9.63
N LEU A 874 -28.87 1.21 -10.09
CA LEU A 874 -29.13 0.06 -9.23
C LEU A 874 -27.92 -0.36 -8.38
N SER A 875 -26.70 -0.11 -8.84
CA SER A 875 -25.48 -0.40 -8.07
C SER A 875 -25.29 0.55 -6.90
N ALA A 876 -25.89 1.74 -6.97
CA ALA A 876 -25.88 2.70 -5.87
C ALA A 876 -26.96 2.39 -4.82
N SER A 877 -28.14 1.95 -5.24
CA SER A 877 -29.25 1.57 -4.35
C SER A 877 -30.31 0.75 -5.08
N SER A 878 -31.02 -0.11 -4.35
CA SER A 878 -32.17 -0.84 -4.90
C SER A 878 -33.35 0.09 -5.16
N HIS A 879 -34.06 -0.11 -6.28
CA HIS A 879 -35.15 0.76 -6.72
C HIS A 879 -36.38 -0.03 -7.18
N THR A 880 -37.57 0.55 -7.01
CA THR A 880 -38.76 0.11 -7.76
C THR A 880 -38.75 0.79 -9.13
N ILE A 881 -39.53 0.29 -10.10
CA ILE A 881 -39.65 0.94 -11.43
C ILE A 881 -40.07 2.41 -11.27
N ASP A 882 -40.95 2.71 -10.32
CA ASP A 882 -41.44 4.05 -10.06
C ASP A 882 -40.36 4.96 -9.45
N SER A 883 -39.62 4.48 -8.45
CA SER A 883 -38.55 5.28 -7.83
C SER A 883 -37.37 5.49 -8.78
N LEU A 884 -37.10 4.50 -9.65
CA LEU A 884 -36.09 4.58 -10.70
C LEU A 884 -36.50 5.55 -11.81
N ALA A 885 -37.78 5.58 -12.21
CA ALA A 885 -38.28 6.53 -13.19
C ALA A 885 -38.17 7.98 -12.70
N ASP A 886 -38.28 8.21 -11.39
CA ASP A 886 -38.24 9.54 -10.78
C ASP A 886 -36.87 10.21 -10.80
N THR A 887 -35.78 9.44 -10.96
CA THR A 887 -34.40 9.95 -11.10
C THR A 887 -34.16 10.61 -12.46
N PHE A 888 -35.00 10.31 -13.47
CA PHE A 888 -34.90 10.83 -14.83
C PHE A 888 -35.93 11.92 -15.16
N LYS A 889 -35.58 12.88 -16.03
CA LYS A 889 -36.45 14.01 -16.41
C LYS A 889 -37.79 13.60 -17.04
N GLN A 890 -37.82 12.53 -17.85
CA GLN A 890 -38.99 12.14 -18.66
C GLN A 890 -39.73 10.89 -18.14
N LYS A 891 -39.31 10.31 -17.01
CA LYS A 891 -39.91 9.11 -16.38
C LYS A 891 -40.30 7.99 -17.37
N PRO A 892 -39.37 7.46 -18.19
CA PRO A 892 -39.69 6.50 -19.25
C PRO A 892 -39.92 5.07 -18.71
N LYS A 893 -41.02 4.87 -17.96
CA LYS A 893 -41.29 3.61 -17.23
C LYS A 893 -41.23 2.36 -18.10
N LYS A 894 -41.77 2.41 -19.33
CA LYS A 894 -41.76 1.25 -20.25
C LYS A 894 -40.35 0.85 -20.67
N SER A 895 -39.50 1.82 -21.01
CA SER A 895 -38.10 1.55 -21.38
C SER A 895 -37.27 1.08 -20.19
N ILE A 896 -37.58 1.58 -18.99
CA ILE A 896 -36.96 1.10 -17.74
C ILE A 896 -37.34 -0.37 -17.50
N GLU A 897 -38.61 -0.72 -17.61
CA GLU A 897 -39.08 -2.10 -17.43
C GLU A 897 -38.46 -3.07 -18.45
N GLU A 898 -38.45 -2.73 -19.74
CA GLU A 898 -37.81 -3.53 -20.80
C GLU A 898 -36.29 -3.69 -20.56
N GLY A 899 -35.62 -2.64 -20.08
CA GLY A 899 -34.21 -2.67 -19.74
C GLY A 899 -33.91 -3.57 -18.53
N LEU A 900 -34.68 -3.45 -17.45
CA LEU A 900 -34.55 -4.27 -16.24
C LEU A 900 -34.80 -5.76 -16.52
N GLN A 901 -35.80 -6.08 -17.34
CA GLN A 901 -36.04 -7.46 -17.78
C GLN A 901 -34.88 -8.02 -18.63
N SER A 902 -34.20 -7.16 -19.41
CA SER A 902 -33.02 -7.57 -20.18
C SER A 902 -31.82 -7.81 -19.26
N LEU A 903 -31.59 -6.96 -18.26
CA LEU A 903 -30.58 -7.18 -17.22
C LEU A 903 -30.86 -8.45 -16.40
N ALA A 904 -32.12 -8.75 -16.08
CA ALA A 904 -32.49 -9.99 -15.40
C ALA A 904 -32.30 -11.24 -16.24
N ALA A 905 -32.61 -11.19 -17.54
CA ALA A 905 -32.39 -12.31 -18.45
C ALA A 905 -30.89 -12.67 -18.54
N LEU A 906 -30.01 -11.69 -18.36
CA LEU A 906 -28.55 -11.86 -18.31
C LEU A 906 -28.02 -12.22 -16.92
N GLY A 907 -28.88 -12.33 -15.90
CA GLY A 907 -28.46 -12.58 -14.52
C GLY A 907 -27.69 -11.42 -13.88
N ILE A 908 -27.87 -10.19 -14.36
CA ILE A 908 -27.22 -8.97 -13.83
C ILE A 908 -28.08 -8.28 -12.76
N ALA A 909 -29.41 -8.37 -12.90
CA ALA A 909 -30.37 -7.80 -11.96
C ALA A 909 -31.40 -8.83 -11.52
N GLU A 910 -31.93 -8.68 -10.31
CA GLU A 910 -33.01 -9.51 -9.80
C GLU A 910 -34.21 -8.67 -9.36
N LEU A 911 -35.40 -9.28 -9.44
CA LEU A 911 -36.66 -8.71 -8.95
C LEU A 911 -37.08 -9.43 -7.68
N GLN A 912 -37.16 -8.70 -6.58
CA GLN A 912 -37.76 -9.21 -5.35
C GLN A 912 -39.28 -9.16 -5.48
N ALA A 913 -39.89 -10.30 -5.81
CA ALA A 913 -41.31 -10.42 -6.16
C ALA A 913 -42.28 -9.95 -5.05
N SER A 914 -41.86 -9.97 -3.77
CA SER A 914 -42.68 -9.52 -2.64
C SER A 914 -42.74 -8.00 -2.48
N THR A 915 -41.72 -7.27 -2.92
CA THR A 915 -41.57 -5.82 -2.72
C THR A 915 -41.61 -5.04 -4.02
N GLY A 916 -41.47 -5.70 -5.18
CA GLY A 916 -41.37 -5.06 -6.50
C GLY A 916 -40.07 -4.28 -6.69
N VAL A 917 -39.07 -4.54 -5.84
CA VAL A 917 -37.77 -3.86 -5.82
C VAL A 917 -36.79 -4.63 -6.71
N TRP A 918 -36.05 -3.88 -7.52
CA TRP A 918 -34.95 -4.36 -8.33
C TRP A 918 -33.61 -4.06 -7.64
N SER A 919 -32.69 -5.01 -7.72
CA SER A 919 -31.29 -4.90 -7.24
C SER A 919 -30.34 -5.56 -8.23
N ILE A 920 -29.06 -5.17 -8.18
CA ILE A 920 -27.98 -5.90 -8.86
C ILE A 920 -27.58 -7.12 -8.04
N LEU A 921 -27.24 -8.21 -8.74
CA LEU A 921 -26.76 -9.47 -8.17
C LEU A 921 -25.28 -9.42 -7.75
#